data_AF-R6ZX19-F1
#
_entry.id   AF-R6ZX19-F1
#
_cell.length_a   1.000
_cell.length_b   1.000
_cell.length_c   1.000
_cell.angle_alpha   90.00
_cell.angle_beta   90.00
_cell.angle_gamma   90.00
#
_symmetry.space_group_name_H-M   'P 1'
#
loop_
_entity.id
_entity.type
_entity.pdbx_description
1 polymer ?
#
loop_
_entity_poly.entity_id
_entity_poly.type
_entity_poly.pdbx_seq_one_letter_code
_entity_poly.pdbx_strand_id
1 'polypeptide(L)'
;MFTSGGPLGHDFSEKNVSNPAFYAPADCTTPARYYKCCSRCAVISTDTADLFEDGDALGHDFTVETVSDATLYTPVDCTHAAQYHKSCARCDAISTDEADLFASGEMLGHSYNDNGFCVRCDGYEAAMLNADGAYEISNAGQLYWFAALVNGTLADVDQNMGANGILTADIVVNETVLDADRNLISDPSNLRKWTPISGVEGDNYANYTGTFDGQNHTISGLYFNDSKTSVGLFGKVDKATICNLGVIDSFFQAKVEVAAVCGYSYYSAIKNCYSTATINGTEEYAGGICGRQYYSTISNCANRGRVGGVKNAAGICGFGYGGIVNCYNMGTVTGQAICAASSYITITNCYALEDSASTYYQASKLSAEAFAIGEAAYRLGGDWGQNLSSAVSAQYPSVGGPKVYQCNFYLSCDASDTPTQVYRNVNEDIVPAHSYVNGVCKNCGYFRNNVGTHLAGHSLTLNGSIGVNFYMMLDPRIVADDSAYMQFTLPDGTTKVMSVRGAAQDEVDGEQYYVFTCQVSAKEMASKIKAQIITDTVKSTVYSFTVEDYANEILDNSDAYNNYTVGLVRTLMQYGTYADAYFAGETLGATKEMSQVTADTLAMEVYVADGELPEGISYYGSTLLLESDVVLRHYFKVAKGTDVSAYGFTGNKGNYYYVDLAAGFGVTVADCVIGDYTLKYQPTCYVRAVLESEAAPENLKQLVTAFYLYYRMSQMS
;
A
#
# COMPACT_ATOMS: atom_id res chain seq x y z
N MET A 1 -124.24 -66.21 -49.14
CA MET A 1 -123.45 -65.00 -49.47
C MET A 1 -122.06 -65.19 -48.88
N PHE A 2 -121.06 -65.49 -49.70
CA PHE A 2 -119.66 -65.33 -49.31
C PHE A 2 -119.22 -63.98 -49.87
N THR A 3 -118.99 -63.00 -49.01
CA THR A 3 -118.25 -61.80 -49.41
C THR A 3 -116.78 -62.08 -49.18
N SER A 4 -116.02 -62.14 -50.29
CA SER A 4 -114.57 -62.12 -50.29
C SER A 4 -114.09 -60.85 -49.59
N GLY A 5 -113.48 -60.99 -48.42
CA GLY A 5 -112.66 -59.92 -47.87
C GLY A 5 -111.49 -59.69 -48.82
N GLY A 6 -111.30 -58.45 -49.27
CA GLY A 6 -110.12 -58.05 -50.03
C GLY A 6 -108.84 -58.40 -49.25
N PRO A 7 -107.69 -58.52 -49.94
CA PRO A 7 -106.44 -58.86 -49.28
C PRO A 7 -106.21 -57.92 -48.10
N LEU A 8 -106.11 -58.49 -46.90
CA LEU A 8 -105.76 -57.75 -45.70
C LEU A 8 -104.37 -57.14 -45.94
N GLY A 9 -104.27 -55.82 -45.87
CA GLY A 9 -102.98 -55.13 -46.02
C GLY A 9 -101.92 -55.69 -45.05
N HIS A 10 -100.65 -55.49 -45.41
CA HIS A 10 -99.55 -55.92 -44.56
C HIS A 10 -99.54 -55.12 -43.24
N ASP A 11 -99.28 -55.81 -42.14
CA ASP A 11 -99.13 -55.27 -40.79
C ASP A 11 -97.66 -55.40 -40.36
N PHE A 12 -96.86 -54.38 -40.63
CA PHE A 12 -95.40 -54.35 -40.42
C PHE A 12 -95.03 -54.01 -38.98
N SER A 13 -95.46 -54.85 -38.03
CA SER A 13 -95.21 -54.66 -36.60
C SER A 13 -94.11 -55.56 -36.02
N GLU A 14 -93.65 -56.59 -36.74
CA GLU A 14 -92.70 -57.58 -36.21
C GLU A 14 -91.24 -57.24 -36.56
N LYS A 15 -90.36 -57.24 -35.55
CA LYS A 15 -88.91 -57.00 -35.73
C LYS A 15 -88.24 -58.21 -36.39
N ASN A 16 -87.48 -57.99 -37.46
CA ASN A 16 -86.79 -59.04 -38.20
C ASN A 16 -85.32 -58.67 -38.45
N VAL A 17 -84.39 -59.37 -37.80
CA VAL A 17 -82.94 -59.16 -37.92
C VAL A 17 -82.37 -60.20 -38.88
N SER A 18 -82.55 -59.97 -40.19
CA SER A 18 -82.06 -60.84 -41.25
C SER A 18 -81.50 -60.03 -42.42
N ASN A 19 -80.64 -60.66 -43.24
CA ASN A 19 -80.00 -59.98 -44.38
C ASN A 19 -81.00 -59.33 -45.35
N PRO A 20 -82.18 -59.93 -45.66
CA PRO A 20 -83.18 -59.28 -46.52
C PRO A 20 -83.89 -58.07 -45.89
N ALA A 21 -83.88 -57.94 -44.57
CA ALA A 21 -84.51 -56.82 -43.84
C ALA A 21 -83.50 -55.71 -43.49
N PHE A 22 -82.23 -55.90 -43.79
CA PHE A 22 -81.15 -54.97 -43.47
C PHE A 22 -81.28 -53.67 -44.29
N TYR A 23 -81.33 -52.53 -43.60
CA TYR A 23 -81.38 -51.21 -44.23
C TYR A 23 -80.01 -50.53 -44.19
N ALA A 24 -79.42 -50.40 -43.00
CA ALA A 24 -78.14 -49.73 -42.81
C ALA A 24 -77.36 -50.37 -41.65
N PRO A 25 -76.01 -50.45 -41.74
CA PRO A 25 -75.18 -50.89 -40.64
C PRO A 25 -75.24 -49.88 -39.48
N ALA A 26 -74.81 -50.33 -38.30
CA ALA A 26 -74.53 -49.41 -37.20
C ALA A 26 -73.38 -48.46 -37.58
N ASP A 27 -73.45 -47.22 -37.11
CA ASP A 27 -72.37 -46.25 -37.19
C ASP A 27 -71.97 -45.75 -35.78
N CYS A 28 -71.18 -44.68 -35.70
CA CYS A 28 -70.64 -44.18 -34.43
C CYS A 28 -71.73 -43.68 -33.46
N THR A 29 -72.89 -43.25 -33.96
CA THR A 29 -73.94 -42.62 -33.15
C THR A 29 -75.29 -43.32 -33.26
N THR A 30 -75.47 -44.22 -34.22
CA THR A 30 -76.72 -44.95 -34.46
C THR A 30 -76.50 -46.47 -34.56
N PRO A 31 -77.35 -47.30 -33.91
CA PRO A 31 -77.34 -48.75 -34.09
C PRO A 31 -77.73 -49.20 -35.50
N ALA A 32 -77.57 -50.49 -35.80
CA ALA A 32 -77.97 -51.04 -37.09
C ALA A 32 -79.49 -50.96 -37.26
N ARG A 33 -79.93 -50.63 -38.48
CA ARG A 33 -81.35 -50.43 -38.78
C ARG A 33 -81.87 -51.49 -39.75
N TYR A 34 -83.05 -52.01 -39.43
CA TYR A 34 -83.74 -53.05 -40.19
C TYR A 34 -85.21 -52.66 -40.42
N TYR A 35 -85.80 -53.13 -41.50
CA TYR A 35 -87.23 -53.02 -41.74
C TYR A 35 -88.01 -54.07 -40.93
N LYS A 36 -89.13 -53.66 -40.34
CA LYS A 36 -90.10 -54.61 -39.77
C LYS A 36 -90.70 -55.48 -40.88
N CYS A 37 -91.08 -56.70 -40.53
CA CYS A 37 -91.79 -57.61 -41.41
C CYS A 37 -93.26 -57.75 -41.01
N CYS A 38 -94.07 -58.21 -41.95
CA CYS A 38 -95.49 -58.40 -41.73
C CYS A 38 -95.71 -59.59 -40.80
N SER A 39 -96.36 -59.34 -39.66
CA SER A 39 -96.64 -60.33 -38.60
C SER A 39 -97.45 -61.56 -39.06
N ARG A 40 -97.99 -61.54 -40.29
CA ARG A 40 -98.86 -62.58 -40.86
C ARG A 40 -98.22 -63.41 -41.96
N CYS A 41 -97.25 -62.85 -42.68
CA CYS A 41 -96.70 -63.48 -43.90
C CYS A 41 -95.18 -63.28 -44.06
N ALA A 42 -94.52 -62.62 -43.09
CA ALA A 42 -93.09 -62.34 -43.07
C ALA A 42 -92.55 -61.51 -44.25
N VAL A 43 -93.41 -60.95 -45.13
CA VAL A 43 -93.01 -59.97 -46.13
C VAL A 43 -92.36 -58.77 -45.44
N ILE A 44 -91.23 -58.29 -45.95
CA ILE A 44 -90.44 -57.21 -45.35
C ILE A 44 -90.94 -55.86 -45.90
N SER A 45 -91.07 -54.86 -45.02
CA SER A 45 -91.45 -53.50 -45.44
C SER A 45 -90.34 -52.86 -46.27
N THR A 46 -90.72 -51.97 -47.18
CA THR A 46 -89.79 -51.07 -47.88
C THR A 46 -89.99 -49.61 -47.47
N ASP A 47 -90.92 -49.33 -46.55
CA ASP A 47 -91.20 -47.98 -46.07
C ASP A 47 -90.28 -47.64 -44.90
N THR A 48 -89.58 -46.51 -45.01
CA THR A 48 -88.70 -45.99 -43.94
C THR A 48 -89.44 -45.74 -42.61
N ALA A 49 -90.77 -45.57 -42.64
CA ALA A 49 -91.58 -45.47 -41.43
C ALA A 49 -91.58 -46.76 -40.57
N ASP A 50 -91.27 -47.91 -41.17
CA ASP A 50 -91.26 -49.21 -40.52
C ASP A 50 -89.85 -49.67 -40.08
N LEU A 51 -88.88 -48.77 -40.01
CA LEU A 51 -87.54 -49.08 -39.51
C LEU A 51 -87.54 -49.28 -37.98
N PHE A 52 -86.65 -50.14 -37.50
CA PHE A 52 -86.31 -50.24 -36.08
C PHE A 52 -84.79 -50.43 -35.92
N GLU A 53 -84.28 -50.02 -34.76
CA GLU A 53 -82.89 -50.18 -34.36
C GLU A 53 -82.69 -51.50 -33.60
N ASP A 54 -81.57 -52.17 -33.89
CA ASP A 54 -81.16 -53.42 -33.26
C ASP A 54 -79.65 -53.39 -32.93
N GLY A 55 -79.32 -53.76 -31.69
CA GLY A 55 -77.97 -53.63 -31.13
C GLY A 55 -77.64 -52.23 -30.62
N ASP A 56 -76.35 -51.99 -30.35
CA ASP A 56 -75.82 -50.70 -29.92
C ASP A 56 -75.12 -49.98 -31.09
N ALA A 57 -75.03 -48.65 -31.00
CA ALA A 57 -74.13 -47.88 -31.87
C ALA A 57 -72.68 -48.32 -31.61
N LEU A 58 -71.83 -48.24 -32.62
CA LEU A 58 -70.46 -48.75 -32.52
C LEU A 58 -69.54 -47.88 -31.64
N GLY A 59 -70.02 -46.69 -31.25
CA GLY A 59 -69.22 -45.67 -30.57
C GLY A 59 -68.14 -45.06 -31.45
N HIS A 60 -67.54 -43.98 -30.97
CA HIS A 60 -66.35 -43.41 -31.60
C HIS A 60 -65.10 -44.23 -31.24
N ASP A 61 -64.19 -44.34 -32.19
CA ASP A 61 -62.92 -45.09 -32.09
C ASP A 61 -61.77 -44.12 -32.38
N PHE A 62 -61.40 -43.34 -31.36
CA PHE A 62 -60.43 -42.24 -31.46
C PHE A 62 -58.98 -42.75 -31.50
N THR A 63 -58.62 -43.39 -32.61
CA THR A 63 -57.30 -44.01 -32.80
C THR A 63 -56.47 -43.34 -33.90
N VAL A 64 -57.03 -42.42 -34.69
CA VAL A 64 -56.33 -41.80 -35.82
C VAL A 64 -55.60 -40.54 -35.36
N GLU A 65 -54.29 -40.50 -35.61
CA GLU A 65 -53.41 -39.38 -35.30
C GLU A 65 -53.24 -38.49 -36.53
N THR A 66 -53.93 -37.33 -36.56
CA THR A 66 -53.85 -36.37 -37.68
C THR A 66 -53.33 -35.02 -37.19
N VAL A 67 -52.29 -34.50 -37.84
CA VAL A 67 -51.72 -33.17 -37.56
C VAL A 67 -52.43 -32.12 -38.42
N SER A 68 -53.26 -31.29 -37.80
CA SER A 68 -53.99 -30.21 -38.47
C SER A 68 -54.42 -29.12 -37.48
N ASP A 69 -54.78 -27.94 -37.98
CA ASP A 69 -55.33 -26.86 -37.13
C ASP A 69 -56.64 -27.28 -36.43
N ALA A 70 -57.41 -28.20 -37.02
CA ALA A 70 -58.68 -28.67 -36.47
C ALA A 70 -58.51 -29.62 -35.27
N THR A 71 -57.40 -30.36 -35.22
CA THR A 71 -57.07 -31.32 -34.16
C THR A 71 -56.15 -30.73 -33.10
N LEU A 72 -55.63 -29.51 -33.29
CA LEU A 72 -54.67 -28.89 -32.39
C LEU A 72 -55.30 -28.59 -31.02
N TYR A 73 -54.72 -29.16 -29.97
CA TYR A 73 -55.07 -28.89 -28.59
C TYR A 73 -54.16 -27.80 -28.00
N THR A 74 -52.84 -28.03 -28.03
CA THR A 74 -51.84 -27.05 -27.59
C THR A 74 -50.74 -26.90 -28.64
N PRO A 75 -50.37 -25.65 -29.01
CA PRO A 75 -49.26 -25.41 -29.92
C PRO A 75 -47.92 -25.81 -29.28
N VAL A 76 -46.92 -26.05 -30.11
CA VAL A 76 -45.55 -26.31 -29.67
C VAL A 76 -45.02 -25.12 -28.85
N ASP A 77 -44.31 -25.40 -27.77
CA ASP A 77 -43.64 -24.39 -26.95
C ASP A 77 -42.16 -24.77 -26.69
N CYS A 78 -41.51 -24.08 -25.75
CA CYS A 78 -40.09 -24.32 -25.46
C CYS A 78 -39.82 -25.65 -24.74
N THR A 79 -40.83 -26.23 -24.10
CA THR A 79 -40.74 -27.41 -23.21
C THR A 79 -41.58 -28.60 -23.68
N HIS A 80 -42.55 -28.38 -24.57
CA HIS A 80 -43.49 -29.38 -25.07
C HIS A 80 -43.62 -29.32 -26.59
N ALA A 81 -43.68 -30.49 -27.22
CA ALA A 81 -44.16 -30.63 -28.59
C ALA A 81 -45.65 -30.26 -28.68
N ALA A 82 -46.13 -29.91 -29.88
CA ALA A 82 -47.56 -29.63 -30.08
C ALA A 82 -48.41 -30.87 -29.77
N GLN A 83 -49.53 -30.69 -29.08
CA GLN A 83 -50.48 -31.76 -28.78
C GLN A 83 -51.73 -31.64 -29.65
N TYR A 84 -52.25 -32.78 -30.08
CA TYR A 84 -53.41 -32.88 -30.94
C TYR A 84 -54.39 -33.95 -30.41
N HIS A 85 -55.69 -33.72 -30.56
CA HIS A 85 -56.71 -34.74 -30.31
C HIS A 85 -56.74 -35.76 -31.45
N LYS A 86 -56.88 -37.05 -31.10
CA LYS A 86 -57.14 -38.13 -32.07
C LYS A 86 -58.53 -37.98 -32.68
N SER A 87 -58.66 -38.41 -33.93
CA SER A 87 -59.94 -38.49 -34.64
C SER A 87 -60.45 -39.94 -34.72
N CYS A 88 -61.77 -40.06 -34.88
CA CYS A 88 -62.46 -41.33 -34.98
C CYS A 88 -62.14 -42.00 -36.32
N ALA A 89 -61.61 -43.22 -36.30
CA ALA A 89 -61.22 -43.98 -37.50
C ALA A 89 -62.37 -44.27 -38.48
N ARG A 90 -63.62 -44.03 -38.08
CA ARG A 90 -64.82 -44.37 -38.84
C ARG A 90 -65.58 -43.17 -39.41
N CYS A 91 -65.45 -42.00 -38.79
CA CYS A 91 -66.28 -40.83 -39.15
C CYS A 91 -65.57 -39.48 -38.98
N ASP A 92 -64.26 -39.48 -38.73
CA ASP A 92 -63.40 -38.30 -38.60
C ASP A 92 -63.78 -37.31 -37.48
N ALA A 93 -64.75 -37.67 -36.62
CA ALA A 93 -65.07 -36.87 -35.43
C ALA A 93 -63.83 -36.75 -34.54
N ILE A 94 -63.55 -35.56 -34.01
CA ILE A 94 -62.38 -35.29 -33.19
C ILE A 94 -62.75 -35.50 -31.72
N SER A 95 -61.90 -36.20 -30.95
CA SER A 95 -62.12 -36.38 -29.52
C SER A 95 -62.07 -35.04 -28.79
N THR A 96 -62.81 -34.92 -27.70
CA THR A 96 -62.71 -33.81 -26.76
C THR A 96 -62.10 -34.25 -25.42
N ASP A 97 -61.68 -35.50 -25.32
CA ASP A 97 -61.06 -36.06 -24.12
C ASP A 97 -59.53 -35.87 -24.17
N GLU A 98 -58.93 -35.49 -23.05
CA GLU A 98 -57.48 -35.35 -22.91
C GLU A 98 -56.77 -36.72 -22.94
N ALA A 99 -57.48 -37.80 -22.63
CA ALA A 99 -56.97 -39.17 -22.77
C ALA A 99 -56.63 -39.55 -24.22
N ASP A 100 -57.22 -38.85 -25.20
CA ASP A 100 -57.04 -39.09 -26.63
C ASP A 100 -56.06 -38.08 -27.27
N LEU A 101 -55.18 -37.46 -26.48
CA LEU A 101 -54.12 -36.59 -27.00
C LEU A 101 -52.92 -37.40 -27.49
N PHE A 102 -52.25 -36.89 -28.52
CA PHE A 102 -50.92 -37.33 -28.94
C PHE A 102 -50.02 -36.13 -29.25
N ALA A 103 -48.72 -36.28 -29.01
CA ALA A 103 -47.73 -35.25 -29.30
C ALA A 103 -47.11 -35.47 -30.69
N SER A 104 -46.87 -34.38 -31.44
CA SER A 104 -46.22 -34.44 -32.74
C SER A 104 -45.27 -33.26 -32.95
N GLY A 105 -44.09 -33.53 -33.50
CA GLY A 105 -43.00 -32.57 -33.69
C GLY A 105 -42.00 -32.52 -32.53
N GLU A 106 -41.01 -31.64 -32.65
CA GLU A 106 -40.02 -31.38 -31.59
C GLU A 106 -40.40 -30.11 -30.83
N MET A 107 -40.06 -30.05 -29.53
CA MET A 107 -40.14 -28.80 -28.76
C MET A 107 -39.20 -27.75 -29.35
N LEU A 108 -39.53 -26.46 -29.21
CA LEU A 108 -38.73 -25.36 -29.76
C LEU A 108 -37.35 -25.22 -29.11
N GLY A 109 -37.21 -25.72 -27.87
CA GLY A 109 -36.06 -25.46 -27.01
C GLY A 109 -35.95 -23.99 -26.60
N HIS A 110 -35.15 -23.74 -25.58
CA HIS A 110 -34.88 -22.38 -25.13
C HIS A 110 -33.81 -21.69 -26.00
N SER A 111 -33.99 -20.40 -26.22
CA SER A 111 -33.00 -19.51 -26.84
C SER A 111 -32.81 -18.32 -25.92
N TYR A 112 -31.70 -18.29 -25.20
CA TYR A 112 -31.42 -17.27 -24.19
C TYR A 112 -30.79 -16.02 -24.81
N ASN A 113 -31.15 -14.84 -24.29
CA ASN A 113 -30.42 -13.61 -24.54
C ASN A 113 -29.13 -13.57 -23.71
N ASP A 114 -28.33 -12.51 -23.89
CA ASP A 114 -27.05 -12.34 -23.18
C ASP A 114 -27.19 -12.28 -21.65
N ASN A 115 -28.38 -12.00 -21.13
CA ASN A 115 -28.66 -11.99 -19.68
C ASN A 115 -29.35 -13.28 -19.20
N GLY A 116 -29.34 -14.36 -19.99
CA GLY A 116 -29.83 -15.68 -19.60
C GLY A 116 -31.35 -15.85 -19.59
N PHE A 117 -32.12 -14.93 -20.16
CA PHE A 117 -33.58 -15.04 -20.27
C PHE A 117 -33.98 -15.54 -21.65
N CYS A 118 -34.88 -16.52 -21.71
CA CYS A 118 -35.37 -17.04 -22.98
C CYS A 118 -36.12 -15.94 -23.74
N VAL A 119 -35.84 -15.77 -25.03
CA VAL A 119 -36.49 -14.72 -25.85
C VAL A 119 -37.89 -15.12 -26.33
N ARG A 120 -38.27 -16.39 -26.11
CA ARG A 120 -39.55 -16.97 -26.56
C ARG A 120 -40.53 -17.21 -25.41
N CYS A 121 -40.04 -17.40 -24.19
CA CYS A 121 -40.82 -17.68 -23.00
C CYS A 121 -40.12 -17.13 -21.76
N ASP A 122 -40.75 -17.17 -20.58
CA ASP A 122 -40.11 -16.75 -19.32
C ASP A 122 -39.14 -17.78 -18.72
N GLY A 123 -38.50 -18.60 -19.57
CA GLY A 123 -37.52 -19.61 -19.16
C GLY A 123 -36.18 -19.01 -18.78
N TYR A 124 -35.47 -19.67 -17.87
CA TYR A 124 -34.18 -19.24 -17.34
C TYR A 124 -33.05 -20.15 -17.81
N GLU A 125 -31.89 -19.59 -18.12
CA GLU A 125 -30.68 -20.36 -18.39
C GLU A 125 -30.24 -21.07 -17.12
N ALA A 126 -29.93 -22.37 -17.22
CA ALA A 126 -29.51 -23.16 -16.08
C ALA A 126 -28.09 -22.78 -15.61
N ALA A 127 -27.92 -22.62 -14.30
CA ALA A 127 -26.59 -22.46 -13.72
C ALA A 127 -25.82 -23.79 -13.80
N MET A 128 -24.53 -23.75 -14.13
CA MET A 128 -23.72 -24.96 -14.28
C MET A 128 -23.13 -25.39 -12.94
N LEU A 129 -23.25 -26.68 -12.61
CA LEU A 129 -22.63 -27.24 -11.40
C LEU A 129 -21.14 -27.48 -11.65
N ASN A 130 -20.28 -26.87 -10.83
CA ASN A 130 -18.84 -27.04 -10.92
C ASN A 130 -18.34 -28.30 -10.18
N ALA A 131 -17.03 -28.56 -10.27
CA ALA A 131 -16.40 -29.74 -9.66
C ALA A 131 -16.50 -29.78 -8.12
N ASP A 132 -16.65 -28.62 -7.48
CA ASP A 132 -16.77 -28.49 -6.02
C ASP A 132 -18.23 -28.59 -5.54
N GLY A 133 -19.17 -28.82 -6.45
CA GLY A 133 -20.60 -28.95 -6.13
C GLY A 133 -21.29 -27.61 -5.86
N ALA A 134 -20.81 -26.52 -6.46
CA ALA A 134 -21.46 -25.21 -6.45
C ALA A 134 -21.93 -24.81 -7.86
N TYR A 135 -23.10 -24.18 -7.93
CA TYR A 135 -23.66 -23.65 -9.17
C TYR A 135 -23.03 -22.31 -9.51
N GLU A 136 -22.39 -22.22 -10.67
CA GLU A 136 -21.79 -21.00 -11.21
C GLU A 136 -22.85 -20.10 -11.83
N ILE A 137 -22.92 -18.86 -11.34
CA ILE A 137 -23.89 -17.86 -11.75
C ILE A 137 -23.13 -16.67 -12.33
N SER A 138 -23.27 -16.45 -13.64
CA SER A 138 -22.63 -15.37 -14.41
C SER A 138 -23.61 -14.37 -15.02
N ASN A 139 -24.92 -14.65 -15.00
CA ASN A 139 -25.95 -13.73 -15.51
C ASN A 139 -27.27 -13.79 -14.70
N ALA A 140 -28.21 -12.88 -15.00
CA ALA A 140 -29.47 -12.79 -14.26
C ALA A 140 -30.37 -14.03 -14.46
N GLY A 141 -30.41 -14.60 -15.66
CA GLY A 141 -31.14 -15.84 -15.94
C GLY A 141 -30.73 -16.98 -15.02
N GLN A 142 -29.43 -17.23 -14.90
CA GLN A 142 -28.88 -18.25 -14.01
C GLN A 142 -29.18 -17.96 -12.53
N LEU A 143 -29.20 -16.70 -12.11
CA LEU A 143 -29.62 -16.31 -10.76
C LEU A 143 -31.11 -16.66 -10.51
N TYR A 144 -31.98 -16.39 -11.47
CA TYR A 144 -33.41 -16.74 -11.41
C TYR A 144 -33.62 -18.27 -11.45
N TRP A 145 -32.85 -18.98 -12.26
CA TRP A 145 -32.84 -20.44 -12.28
C TRP A 145 -32.43 -21.01 -10.92
N PHE A 146 -31.36 -20.50 -10.31
CA PHE A 146 -30.91 -20.93 -8.99
C PHE A 146 -31.99 -20.70 -7.92
N ALA A 147 -32.65 -19.53 -7.96
CA ALA A 147 -33.79 -19.25 -7.09
C ALA A 147 -34.94 -20.25 -7.31
N ALA A 148 -35.26 -20.58 -8.56
CA ALA A 148 -36.29 -21.55 -8.91
C ALA A 148 -35.95 -22.99 -8.45
N LEU A 149 -34.67 -23.40 -8.54
CA LEU A 149 -34.18 -24.68 -8.02
C LEU A 149 -34.39 -24.78 -6.49
N VAL A 150 -34.00 -23.74 -5.75
CA VAL A 150 -34.18 -23.71 -4.29
C VAL A 150 -35.66 -23.65 -3.92
N ASN A 151 -36.46 -22.90 -4.69
CA ASN A 151 -37.90 -22.75 -4.45
C ASN A 151 -38.72 -23.97 -4.90
N GLY A 152 -38.14 -24.91 -5.65
CA GLY A 152 -38.85 -26.08 -6.17
C GLY A 152 -39.87 -25.75 -7.26
N THR A 153 -39.61 -24.71 -8.06
CA THR A 153 -40.52 -24.22 -9.10
C THR A 153 -40.05 -24.53 -10.52
N LEU A 154 -38.93 -25.24 -10.67
CA LEU A 154 -38.48 -25.75 -11.96
C LEU A 154 -39.30 -26.99 -12.35
N ALA A 155 -39.72 -27.08 -13.61
CA ALA A 155 -40.35 -28.29 -14.13
C ALA A 155 -39.32 -29.42 -14.23
N ASP A 156 -39.72 -30.63 -13.84
CA ASP A 156 -38.92 -31.86 -13.95
C ASP A 156 -37.54 -31.82 -13.26
N VAL A 157 -37.34 -30.90 -12.33
CA VAL A 157 -36.12 -30.76 -11.53
C VAL A 157 -36.50 -30.78 -10.05
N ASP A 158 -35.93 -31.73 -9.31
CA ASP A 158 -36.15 -31.83 -7.87
C ASP A 158 -35.67 -30.58 -7.14
N GLN A 159 -36.45 -30.13 -6.17
CA GLN A 159 -36.09 -29.01 -5.31
C GLN A 159 -34.77 -29.29 -4.58
N ASN A 160 -33.85 -28.31 -4.56
CA ASN A 160 -32.61 -28.41 -3.81
C ASN A 160 -32.40 -27.20 -2.90
N MET A 161 -32.86 -27.29 -1.65
CA MET A 161 -32.69 -26.25 -0.64
C MET A 161 -31.26 -26.11 -0.10
N GLY A 162 -30.41 -27.12 -0.33
CA GLY A 162 -29.01 -27.14 0.08
C GLY A 162 -28.04 -26.83 -1.05
N ALA A 163 -28.54 -26.38 -2.21
CA ALA A 163 -27.71 -26.03 -3.36
C ALA A 163 -26.69 -24.95 -2.97
N ASN A 164 -25.42 -25.14 -3.32
CA ASN A 164 -24.41 -24.09 -3.16
C ASN A 164 -24.38 -23.23 -4.42
N GLY A 165 -24.25 -21.92 -4.28
CA GLY A 165 -24.15 -20.98 -5.39
C GLY A 165 -22.86 -20.17 -5.30
N ILE A 166 -22.23 -19.91 -6.45
CA ILE A 166 -21.05 -19.05 -6.56
C ILE A 166 -21.21 -18.05 -7.70
N LEU A 167 -21.01 -16.77 -7.42
CA LEU A 167 -20.96 -15.77 -8.49
C LEU A 167 -19.61 -15.81 -9.19
N THR A 168 -19.65 -15.63 -10.51
CA THR A 168 -18.47 -15.54 -11.38
C THR A 168 -18.41 -14.21 -12.15
N ALA A 169 -19.45 -13.39 -12.02
CA ALA A 169 -19.55 -12.05 -12.57
C ALA A 169 -20.49 -11.18 -11.72
N ASP A 170 -20.42 -9.86 -11.92
CA ASP A 170 -21.46 -8.95 -11.45
C ASP A 170 -22.76 -9.19 -12.23
N ILE A 171 -23.88 -9.22 -11.53
CA ILE A 171 -25.19 -9.54 -12.09
C ILE A 171 -26.07 -8.29 -12.08
N VAL A 172 -26.57 -7.90 -13.25
CA VAL A 172 -27.54 -6.80 -13.41
C VAL A 172 -28.87 -7.38 -13.88
N VAL A 173 -29.91 -7.29 -13.05
CA VAL A 173 -31.25 -7.80 -13.41
C VAL A 173 -32.07 -6.76 -14.16
N ASN A 174 -32.12 -5.54 -13.61
CA ASN A 174 -32.76 -4.39 -14.24
C ASN A 174 -31.78 -3.21 -14.19
N GLU A 175 -31.55 -2.53 -15.31
CA GLU A 175 -30.57 -1.42 -15.41
C GLU A 175 -30.89 -0.26 -14.46
N THR A 176 -32.17 0.10 -14.33
CA THR A 176 -32.60 1.24 -13.50
C THR A 176 -33.84 0.89 -12.67
N VAL A 177 -33.65 0.61 -11.39
CA VAL A 177 -34.76 0.39 -10.43
C VAL A 177 -35.03 1.62 -9.57
N LEU A 178 -33.99 2.41 -9.30
CA LEU A 178 -34.05 3.56 -8.42
C LEU A 178 -33.87 4.88 -9.18
N ASP A 179 -34.57 5.93 -8.75
CA ASP A 179 -34.34 7.29 -9.21
C ASP A 179 -33.12 7.95 -8.54
N ALA A 180 -32.84 9.21 -8.88
CA ALA A 180 -31.71 9.97 -8.32
C ALA A 180 -31.80 10.17 -6.79
N ASP A 181 -33.02 10.19 -6.24
CA ASP A 181 -33.29 10.29 -4.80
C ASP A 181 -33.37 8.92 -4.12
N ARG A 182 -33.06 7.85 -4.88
CA ARG A 182 -33.05 6.45 -4.45
C ARG A 182 -34.44 5.92 -4.06
N ASN A 183 -35.51 6.49 -4.60
CA ASN A 183 -36.86 5.91 -4.56
C ASN A 183 -37.06 4.95 -5.73
N LEU A 184 -38.07 4.09 -5.65
CA LEU A 184 -38.51 3.30 -6.81
C LEU A 184 -38.91 4.24 -7.95
N ILE A 185 -38.50 3.92 -9.18
CA ILE A 185 -38.91 4.68 -10.37
C ILE A 185 -40.44 4.77 -10.51
N SER A 186 -40.93 5.83 -11.16
CA SER A 186 -42.36 6.14 -11.25
C SER A 186 -43.20 5.09 -11.98
N ASP A 187 -42.63 4.41 -12.97
CA ASP A 187 -43.28 3.33 -13.71
C ASP A 187 -42.42 2.04 -13.67
N PRO A 188 -42.68 1.15 -12.69
CA PRO A 188 -41.95 -0.11 -12.57
C PRO A 188 -42.57 -1.25 -13.40
N SER A 189 -43.56 -0.98 -14.26
CA SER A 189 -44.33 -2.04 -14.96
C SER A 189 -43.49 -2.94 -15.86
N ASN A 190 -42.38 -2.41 -16.41
CA ASN A 190 -41.45 -3.14 -17.25
C ASN A 190 -40.30 -3.80 -16.47
N LEU A 191 -40.20 -3.57 -15.15
CA LEU A 191 -39.15 -4.19 -14.34
C LEU A 191 -39.45 -5.67 -14.14
N ARG A 192 -38.43 -6.50 -14.34
CA ARG A 192 -38.54 -7.92 -13.99
C ARG A 192 -38.62 -8.04 -12.47
N LYS A 193 -39.74 -8.57 -11.97
CA LYS A 193 -39.96 -8.80 -10.54
C LYS A 193 -39.02 -9.90 -10.03
N TRP A 194 -38.40 -9.67 -8.89
CA TRP A 194 -37.57 -10.65 -8.20
C TRP A 194 -38.43 -11.62 -7.40
N THR A 195 -38.05 -12.89 -7.38
CA THR A 195 -38.62 -13.87 -6.44
C THR A 195 -37.50 -14.29 -5.49
N PRO A 196 -37.58 -13.97 -4.18
CA PRO A 196 -36.53 -14.32 -3.24
C PRO A 196 -36.21 -15.81 -3.24
N ILE A 197 -34.93 -16.14 -3.05
CA ILE A 197 -34.47 -17.51 -2.83
C ILE A 197 -35.03 -17.97 -1.48
N SER A 198 -35.75 -19.10 -1.43
CA SER A 198 -36.56 -19.50 -0.27
C SER A 198 -37.65 -18.46 0.08
N GLY A 199 -38.39 -17.99 -0.94
CA GLY A 199 -39.41 -16.92 -0.83
C GLY A 199 -40.86 -17.35 -1.12
N VAL A 200 -41.13 -18.65 -1.20
CA VAL A 200 -42.46 -19.23 -1.49
C VAL A 200 -43.29 -19.35 -0.20
N GLU A 201 -44.61 -19.14 -0.31
CA GLU A 201 -45.56 -19.25 0.80
C GLU A 201 -46.14 -20.68 0.89
N GLY A 202 -46.29 -21.21 2.10
CA GLY A 202 -46.87 -22.53 2.38
C GLY A 202 -46.40 -23.12 3.72
N ASP A 203 -47.07 -24.17 4.19
CA ASP A 203 -46.85 -24.79 5.52
C ASP A 203 -45.53 -25.60 5.61
N ASN A 204 -44.87 -25.84 4.47
CA ASN A 204 -43.58 -26.51 4.41
C ASN A 204 -42.45 -25.48 4.45
N TYR A 205 -41.73 -25.45 5.57
CA TYR A 205 -40.56 -24.62 5.87
C TYR A 205 -39.38 -24.91 4.92
N ALA A 206 -39.49 -24.49 3.66
CA ALA A 206 -38.45 -24.68 2.66
C ALA A 206 -37.33 -23.63 2.79
N ASN A 207 -36.64 -23.60 3.93
CA ASN A 207 -35.54 -22.67 4.20
C ASN A 207 -34.31 -23.02 3.36
N TYR A 208 -33.61 -22.02 2.84
CA TYR A 208 -32.31 -22.25 2.21
C TYR A 208 -31.26 -22.64 3.25
N THR A 209 -30.49 -23.70 2.97
CA THR A 209 -29.50 -24.31 3.88
C THR A 209 -28.09 -24.40 3.29
N GLY A 210 -27.92 -23.99 2.04
CA GLY A 210 -26.64 -24.05 1.32
C GLY A 210 -25.67 -22.91 1.64
N THR A 211 -24.59 -22.84 0.88
CA THR A 211 -23.63 -21.73 0.87
C THR A 211 -23.78 -20.91 -0.41
N PHE A 212 -23.97 -19.61 -0.28
CA PHE A 212 -23.94 -18.66 -1.40
C PHE A 212 -22.74 -17.74 -1.25
N ASP A 213 -21.76 -17.88 -2.13
CA ASP A 213 -20.53 -17.07 -2.16
C ASP A 213 -20.53 -16.13 -3.36
N GLY A 214 -20.59 -14.83 -3.10
CA GLY A 214 -20.54 -13.81 -4.15
C GLY A 214 -19.15 -13.59 -4.73
N GLN A 215 -18.07 -14.13 -4.14
CA GLN A 215 -16.68 -13.89 -4.57
C GLN A 215 -16.32 -12.40 -4.78
N ASN A 216 -16.92 -11.52 -3.98
CA ASN A 216 -16.82 -10.06 -4.05
C ASN A 216 -17.48 -9.42 -5.29
N HIS A 217 -18.27 -10.19 -6.05
CA HIS A 217 -19.17 -9.66 -7.06
C HIS A 217 -20.41 -9.01 -6.43
N THR A 218 -21.20 -8.37 -7.29
CA THR A 218 -22.41 -7.65 -6.93
C THR A 218 -23.63 -8.20 -7.66
N ILE A 219 -24.80 -8.07 -7.04
CA ILE A 219 -26.10 -8.24 -7.68
C ILE A 219 -26.84 -6.91 -7.60
N SER A 220 -27.29 -6.40 -8.74
CA SER A 220 -27.99 -5.13 -8.87
C SER A 220 -29.32 -5.23 -9.60
N GLY A 221 -30.15 -4.20 -9.43
CA GLY A 221 -31.41 -4.10 -10.14
C GLY A 221 -32.49 -5.08 -9.68
N LEU A 222 -32.40 -5.63 -8.46
CA LEU A 222 -33.48 -6.47 -7.93
C LEU A 222 -34.67 -5.58 -7.57
N TYR A 223 -35.86 -6.00 -8.02
CA TYR A 223 -37.11 -5.29 -7.77
C TYR A 223 -38.14 -6.20 -7.09
N PHE A 224 -38.49 -5.90 -5.85
CA PHE A 224 -39.57 -6.56 -5.14
C PHE A 224 -40.47 -5.52 -4.46
N ASN A 225 -41.76 -5.55 -4.78
CA ASN A 225 -42.76 -4.65 -4.21
C ASN A 225 -44.07 -5.40 -3.94
N ASP A 226 -44.16 -6.08 -2.82
CA ASP A 226 -45.32 -6.88 -2.44
C ASP A 226 -45.50 -6.90 -0.91
N SER A 227 -46.55 -7.57 -0.43
CA SER A 227 -46.89 -7.70 0.99
C SER A 227 -46.43 -9.01 1.64
N LYS A 228 -45.43 -9.69 1.04
CA LYS A 228 -44.86 -10.94 1.58
C LYS A 228 -44.21 -10.75 2.95
N THR A 229 -44.08 -11.84 3.69
CA THR A 229 -43.53 -11.85 5.05
C THR A 229 -42.01 -11.67 5.08
N SER A 230 -41.21 -12.49 4.38
CA SER A 230 -39.74 -12.47 4.51
C SER A 230 -39.07 -12.29 3.15
N VAL A 231 -38.34 -11.19 2.96
CA VAL A 231 -37.84 -10.76 1.63
C VAL A 231 -36.42 -10.21 1.70
N GLY A 232 -35.63 -10.60 0.70
CA GLY A 232 -34.36 -10.02 0.29
C GLY A 232 -33.88 -10.73 -0.96
N LEU A 233 -32.56 -10.80 -1.20
CA LEU A 233 -32.03 -11.82 -2.10
C LEU A 233 -32.49 -13.21 -1.65
N PHE A 234 -32.41 -13.47 -0.35
CA PHE A 234 -32.99 -14.63 0.33
C PHE A 234 -34.22 -14.22 1.16
N GLY A 235 -35.27 -15.02 1.10
CA GLY A 235 -36.43 -14.89 1.97
C GLY A 235 -36.13 -15.39 3.38
N LYS A 236 -35.85 -16.69 3.51
CA LYS A 236 -35.50 -17.35 4.78
C LYS A 236 -34.28 -18.26 4.64
N VAL A 237 -33.41 -18.27 5.64
CA VAL A 237 -32.25 -19.17 5.70
C VAL A 237 -32.14 -19.89 7.04
N ASP A 238 -31.68 -21.14 7.00
CA ASP A 238 -31.45 -22.00 8.18
C ASP A 238 -30.13 -22.76 8.03
N LYS A 239 -29.19 -22.59 8.97
CA LYS A 239 -27.83 -23.19 8.91
C LYS A 239 -27.08 -22.88 7.60
N ALA A 240 -27.40 -21.77 6.96
CA ALA A 240 -26.79 -21.35 5.70
C ALA A 240 -25.59 -20.43 5.93
N THR A 241 -24.78 -20.27 4.88
CA THR A 241 -23.76 -19.23 4.80
C THR A 241 -24.00 -18.36 3.57
N ILE A 242 -24.12 -17.04 3.76
CA ILE A 242 -24.16 -16.06 2.67
C ILE A 242 -22.94 -15.16 2.83
N CYS A 243 -22.09 -15.08 1.81
CA CYS A 243 -20.85 -14.32 1.93
C CYS A 243 -20.34 -13.62 0.67
N ASN A 244 -19.46 -12.64 0.90
CA ASN A 244 -18.66 -11.94 -0.12
C ASN A 244 -19.51 -11.33 -1.25
N LEU A 245 -20.60 -10.64 -0.92
CA LEU A 245 -21.57 -10.16 -1.90
C LEU A 245 -22.05 -8.74 -1.63
N GLY A 246 -22.09 -7.91 -2.68
CA GLY A 246 -22.82 -6.64 -2.67
C GLY A 246 -24.22 -6.77 -3.26
N VAL A 247 -25.27 -6.41 -2.51
CA VAL A 247 -26.62 -6.21 -3.08
C VAL A 247 -26.84 -4.71 -3.25
N ILE A 248 -26.73 -4.24 -4.49
CA ILE A 248 -26.66 -2.80 -4.80
C ILE A 248 -27.83 -2.36 -5.68
N ASP A 249 -28.16 -1.07 -5.67
CA ASP A 249 -29.10 -0.42 -6.61
C ASP A 249 -30.38 -1.24 -6.88
N SER A 250 -30.96 -1.73 -5.78
CA SER A 250 -32.12 -2.62 -5.75
C SER A 250 -33.22 -2.03 -4.86
N PHE A 251 -34.46 -2.44 -5.06
CA PHE A 251 -35.61 -2.02 -4.27
C PHE A 251 -36.34 -3.23 -3.68
N PHE A 252 -36.52 -3.22 -2.35
CA PHE A 252 -37.28 -4.24 -1.64
C PHE A 252 -38.32 -3.61 -0.74
N GLN A 253 -39.58 -4.00 -0.92
CA GLN A 253 -40.68 -3.70 -0.01
C GLN A 253 -41.39 -4.97 0.42
N ALA A 254 -41.57 -5.16 1.73
CA ALA A 254 -42.29 -6.29 2.29
C ALA A 254 -42.99 -5.95 3.61
N LYS A 255 -43.87 -6.86 4.06
CA LYS A 255 -44.74 -6.65 5.22
C LYS A 255 -44.01 -6.80 6.55
N VAL A 256 -43.35 -7.94 6.76
CA VAL A 256 -42.86 -8.32 8.10
C VAL A 256 -41.35 -8.18 8.23
N GLU A 257 -40.55 -8.86 7.40
CA GLU A 257 -39.09 -8.92 7.48
C GLU A 257 -38.49 -8.63 6.11
N VAL A 258 -37.90 -7.45 5.95
CA VAL A 258 -37.31 -7.03 4.66
C VAL A 258 -35.87 -6.58 4.82
N ALA A 259 -35.00 -7.01 3.91
CA ALA A 259 -33.64 -6.51 3.78
C ALA A 259 -33.06 -6.75 2.39
N ALA A 260 -31.84 -6.30 2.14
CA ALA A 260 -31.17 -6.52 0.87
C ALA A 260 -30.68 -7.97 0.73
N VAL A 261 -30.03 -8.52 1.75
CA VAL A 261 -29.41 -9.85 1.69
C VAL A 261 -30.39 -10.94 2.12
N CYS A 262 -30.99 -10.80 3.30
CA CYS A 262 -31.85 -11.85 3.85
C CYS A 262 -33.04 -11.30 4.66
N GLY A 263 -34.26 -11.77 4.39
CA GLY A 263 -35.42 -11.45 5.21
C GLY A 263 -35.28 -11.99 6.64
N TYR A 264 -35.19 -13.31 6.78
CA TYR A 264 -35.12 -14.02 8.06
C TYR A 264 -33.96 -15.03 8.12
N SER A 265 -33.10 -14.90 9.13
CA SER A 265 -31.92 -15.75 9.32
C SER A 265 -31.98 -16.56 10.62
N TYR A 266 -31.79 -17.88 10.52
CA TYR A 266 -31.83 -18.83 11.65
C TYR A 266 -30.57 -19.70 11.67
N TYR A 267 -29.85 -19.75 12.80
CA TYR A 267 -28.57 -20.49 12.95
C TYR A 267 -27.58 -20.32 11.78
N SER A 268 -27.56 -19.16 11.13
CA SER A 268 -26.84 -18.92 9.88
C SER A 268 -25.75 -17.86 10.05
N ALA A 269 -24.87 -17.77 9.04
CA ALA A 269 -23.82 -16.76 8.96
C ALA A 269 -23.99 -15.87 7.73
N ILE A 270 -24.06 -14.56 7.95
CA ILE A 270 -23.99 -13.55 6.88
C ILE A 270 -22.67 -12.79 7.09
N LYS A 271 -21.74 -12.91 6.14
CA LYS A 271 -20.38 -12.36 6.30
C LYS A 271 -19.87 -11.63 5.06
N ASN A 272 -19.14 -10.54 5.23
CA ASN A 272 -18.51 -9.81 4.11
C ASN A 272 -19.54 -9.34 3.05
N CYS A 273 -20.75 -8.97 3.48
CA CYS A 273 -21.81 -8.51 2.59
C CYS A 273 -22.07 -7.02 2.75
N TYR A 274 -22.42 -6.33 1.67
CA TYR A 274 -22.82 -4.93 1.77
C TYR A 274 -24.06 -4.61 0.95
N SER A 275 -24.74 -3.53 1.32
CA SER A 275 -25.95 -3.07 0.68
C SER A 275 -25.89 -1.60 0.32
N THR A 276 -26.27 -1.30 -0.92
CA THR A 276 -26.73 0.03 -1.35
C THR A 276 -28.15 -0.08 -1.90
N ALA A 277 -28.97 -1.00 -1.39
CA ALA A 277 -30.38 -1.09 -1.79
C ALA A 277 -31.25 -0.03 -1.08
N THR A 278 -32.48 0.16 -1.56
CA THR A 278 -33.54 0.87 -0.84
C THR A 278 -34.51 -0.17 -0.27
N ILE A 279 -34.64 -0.15 1.05
CA ILE A 279 -35.43 -1.10 1.84
C ILE A 279 -36.62 -0.37 2.47
N ASN A 280 -37.83 -0.86 2.22
CA ASN A 280 -39.08 -0.30 2.74
C ASN A 280 -39.91 -1.39 3.44
N GLY A 281 -39.88 -1.44 4.77
CA GLY A 281 -40.83 -2.27 5.50
C GLY A 281 -42.21 -1.61 5.57
N THR A 282 -43.28 -2.38 5.76
CA THR A 282 -44.61 -1.79 6.01
C THR A 282 -45.21 -2.11 7.37
N GLU A 283 -44.75 -3.14 8.10
CA GLU A 283 -45.26 -3.46 9.45
C GLU A 283 -44.19 -3.65 10.53
N GLU A 284 -43.34 -4.69 10.45
CA GLU A 284 -42.53 -5.10 11.62
C GLU A 284 -41.06 -4.68 11.58
N TYR A 285 -40.24 -5.29 10.71
CA TYR A 285 -38.78 -5.24 10.74
C TYR A 285 -38.17 -4.95 9.37
N ALA A 286 -37.28 -3.96 9.31
CA ALA A 286 -36.50 -3.65 8.12
C ALA A 286 -35.01 -3.56 8.50
N GLY A 287 -34.13 -4.21 7.74
CA GLY A 287 -32.68 -4.13 7.91
C GLY A 287 -31.98 -3.84 6.59
N GLY A 288 -30.84 -3.15 6.61
CA GLY A 288 -30.04 -2.99 5.38
C GLY A 288 -29.43 -4.30 4.91
N ILE A 289 -29.07 -5.21 5.85
CA ILE A 289 -28.49 -6.53 5.56
C ILE A 289 -29.49 -7.64 5.85
N CYS A 290 -30.07 -7.68 7.05
CA CYS A 290 -30.99 -8.73 7.48
C CYS A 290 -32.25 -8.15 8.13
N GLY A 291 -33.44 -8.63 7.76
CA GLY A 291 -34.69 -8.14 8.38
C GLY A 291 -34.76 -8.57 9.84
N ARG A 292 -34.60 -9.87 10.09
CA ARG A 292 -34.61 -10.50 11.41
C ARG A 292 -33.61 -11.64 11.50
N GLN A 293 -32.94 -11.76 12.64
CA GLN A 293 -32.03 -12.87 12.89
C GLN A 293 -32.28 -13.54 14.24
N TYR A 294 -32.08 -14.86 14.28
CA TYR A 294 -32.11 -15.71 15.47
C TYR A 294 -30.95 -16.68 15.49
N TYR A 295 -30.23 -16.70 16.61
CA TYR A 295 -29.05 -17.55 16.85
C TYR A 295 -28.02 -17.49 15.71
N SER A 296 -27.98 -16.36 15.01
CA SER A 296 -27.18 -16.15 13.80
C SER A 296 -26.13 -15.08 14.05
N THR A 297 -25.15 -14.99 13.14
CA THR A 297 -24.12 -13.96 13.18
C THR A 297 -24.11 -13.16 11.88
N ILE A 298 -24.15 -11.84 12.01
CA ILE A 298 -23.86 -10.90 10.92
C ILE A 298 -22.49 -10.30 11.19
N SER A 299 -21.53 -10.51 10.28
CA SER A 299 -20.14 -10.09 10.49
C SER A 299 -19.54 -9.39 9.28
N ASN A 300 -18.67 -8.40 9.48
CA ASN A 300 -18.00 -7.70 8.39
C ASN A 300 -18.97 -7.19 7.31
N CYS A 301 -20.14 -6.67 7.72
CA CYS A 301 -21.18 -6.22 6.80
C CYS A 301 -21.39 -4.72 6.83
N ALA A 302 -21.87 -4.15 5.73
CA ALA A 302 -22.07 -2.70 5.61
C ALA A 302 -23.38 -2.31 4.94
N ASN A 303 -24.06 -1.30 5.48
CA ASN A 303 -25.16 -0.65 4.76
C ASN A 303 -24.82 0.80 4.45
N ARG A 304 -24.97 1.17 3.18
CA ARG A 304 -24.96 2.56 2.69
C ARG A 304 -26.28 2.94 2.00
N GLY A 305 -27.20 1.99 1.89
CA GLY A 305 -28.51 2.16 1.31
C GLY A 305 -29.52 2.79 2.27
N ARG A 306 -30.71 3.12 1.75
CA ARG A 306 -31.79 3.69 2.55
C ARG A 306 -32.62 2.57 3.18
N VAL A 307 -32.96 2.69 4.47
CA VAL A 307 -33.80 1.73 5.17
C VAL A 307 -34.91 2.45 5.95
N GLY A 308 -36.17 2.09 5.72
CA GLY A 308 -37.27 2.72 6.45
C GLY A 308 -38.62 2.05 6.30
N GLY A 309 -39.68 2.83 6.51
CA GLY A 309 -41.08 2.41 6.36
C GLY A 309 -41.72 1.80 7.62
N VAL A 310 -40.91 1.36 8.59
CA VAL A 310 -41.38 0.75 9.85
C VAL A 310 -40.71 1.34 11.08
N LYS A 311 -41.31 1.07 12.25
CA LYS A 311 -40.75 1.43 13.55
C LYS A 311 -39.39 0.76 13.81
N ASN A 312 -39.27 -0.54 13.51
CA ASN A 312 -38.03 -1.29 13.74
C ASN A 312 -37.17 -1.38 12.45
N ALA A 313 -36.85 -0.21 11.89
CA ALA A 313 -35.93 -0.10 10.76
C ALA A 313 -34.49 0.06 11.28
N ALA A 314 -33.52 -0.70 10.73
CA ALA A 314 -32.13 -0.58 11.11
C ALA A 314 -31.14 -0.66 9.95
N GLY A 315 -29.97 -0.03 10.10
CA GLY A 315 -28.93 -0.08 9.07
C GLY A 315 -28.39 -1.47 8.81
N ILE A 316 -28.21 -2.31 9.85
CA ILE A 316 -27.75 -3.70 9.67
C ILE A 316 -28.92 -4.68 9.84
N CYS A 317 -29.58 -4.68 11.00
CA CYS A 317 -30.58 -5.69 11.34
C CYS A 317 -31.83 -5.12 12.03
N GLY A 318 -33.03 -5.39 11.50
CA GLY A 318 -34.28 -4.92 12.13
C GLY A 318 -34.50 -5.49 13.53
N PHE A 319 -34.43 -6.83 13.67
CA PHE A 319 -34.51 -7.52 14.96
C PHE A 319 -33.36 -8.51 15.17
N GLY A 320 -32.69 -8.42 16.32
CA GLY A 320 -31.51 -9.21 16.65
C GLY A 320 -31.65 -10.17 17.84
N TYR A 321 -31.30 -11.43 17.62
CA TYR A 321 -30.95 -12.42 18.65
C TYR A 321 -29.72 -13.19 18.16
N GLY A 322 -28.54 -12.98 18.76
CA GLY A 322 -27.26 -13.47 18.25
C GLY A 322 -26.15 -12.42 18.28
N GLY A 323 -25.33 -12.34 17.22
CA GLY A 323 -24.18 -11.42 17.14
C GLY A 323 -24.19 -10.50 15.91
N ILE A 324 -23.82 -9.23 16.10
CA ILE A 324 -23.45 -8.31 15.02
C ILE A 324 -22.03 -7.81 15.29
N VAL A 325 -21.09 -8.13 14.41
CA VAL A 325 -19.65 -7.97 14.66
C VAL A 325 -18.98 -7.26 13.48
N ASN A 326 -18.12 -6.27 13.74
CA ASN A 326 -17.33 -5.59 12.69
C ASN A 326 -18.19 -5.03 11.55
N CYS A 327 -19.35 -4.45 11.86
CA CYS A 327 -20.28 -3.94 10.85
C CYS A 327 -20.37 -2.41 10.87
N TYR A 328 -20.77 -1.79 9.77
CA TYR A 328 -21.02 -0.35 9.78
C TYR A 328 -22.25 0.10 8.98
N ASN A 329 -22.85 1.22 9.39
CA ASN A 329 -23.92 1.88 8.65
C ASN A 329 -23.56 3.33 8.31
N MET A 330 -23.55 3.64 7.02
CA MET A 330 -23.53 5.01 6.48
C MET A 330 -24.83 5.36 5.74
N GLY A 331 -25.75 4.40 5.62
CA GLY A 331 -27.03 4.62 4.95
C GLY A 331 -28.00 5.42 5.80
N THR A 332 -28.95 6.07 5.13
CA THR A 332 -30.06 6.79 5.77
C THR A 332 -31.07 5.79 6.33
N VAL A 333 -31.32 5.84 7.64
CA VAL A 333 -32.25 4.93 8.34
C VAL A 333 -33.28 5.75 9.11
N THR A 334 -34.57 5.38 9.06
CA THR A 334 -35.62 6.04 9.85
C THR A 334 -35.67 5.60 11.32
N GLY A 335 -35.08 4.44 11.65
CA GLY A 335 -35.04 3.85 12.99
C GLY A 335 -33.64 3.92 13.64
N GLN A 336 -32.94 2.79 13.75
CA GLN A 336 -31.65 2.71 14.46
C GLN A 336 -30.47 2.42 13.52
N ALA A 337 -29.28 2.97 13.80
CA ALA A 337 -28.18 2.80 12.84
C ALA A 337 -27.68 1.35 12.66
N ILE A 338 -27.70 0.51 13.70
CA ILE A 338 -27.20 -0.88 13.62
C ILE A 338 -28.33 -1.89 13.80
N CYS A 339 -28.98 -1.92 14.98
CA CYS A 339 -30.05 -2.85 15.30
C CYS A 339 -31.25 -2.13 15.91
N ALA A 340 -32.48 -2.41 15.45
CA ALA A 340 -33.66 -1.65 15.91
C ALA A 340 -34.36 -2.25 17.13
N ALA A 341 -34.43 -3.57 17.22
CA ALA A 341 -34.98 -4.30 18.37
C ALA A 341 -34.09 -5.50 18.72
N SER A 342 -34.05 -5.89 19.99
CA SER A 342 -33.28 -7.07 20.42
C SER A 342 -33.91 -7.78 21.61
N SER A 343 -33.68 -9.09 21.71
CA SER A 343 -33.94 -9.87 22.94
C SER A 343 -32.67 -10.32 23.63
N TYR A 344 -31.63 -10.70 22.86
CA TYR A 344 -30.29 -11.10 23.34
C TYR A 344 -29.26 -10.90 22.21
N ILE A 345 -28.99 -9.65 21.82
CA ILE A 345 -27.98 -9.34 20.80
C ILE A 345 -26.67 -8.89 21.45
N THR A 346 -25.54 -9.33 20.89
CA THR A 346 -24.22 -8.76 21.16
C THR A 346 -23.77 -7.94 19.95
N ILE A 347 -23.50 -6.65 20.15
CA ILE A 347 -22.98 -5.75 19.12
C ILE A 347 -21.54 -5.42 19.48
N THR A 348 -20.60 -5.74 18.59
CA THR A 348 -19.16 -5.58 18.85
C THR A 348 -18.48 -4.94 17.66
N ASN A 349 -17.63 -3.94 17.92
CA ASN A 349 -16.83 -3.27 16.90
C ASN A 349 -17.67 -2.75 15.72
N CYS A 350 -18.82 -2.12 16.02
CA CYS A 350 -19.74 -1.62 15.00
C CYS A 350 -19.81 -0.09 15.00
N TYR A 351 -19.87 0.49 13.80
CA TYR A 351 -19.80 1.94 13.60
C TYR A 351 -20.98 2.50 12.82
N ALA A 352 -21.40 3.71 13.16
CA ALA A 352 -22.48 4.42 12.46
C ALA A 352 -22.05 5.84 12.11
N LEU A 353 -22.55 6.37 11.00
CA LEU A 353 -22.39 7.79 10.67
C LEU A 353 -23.01 8.66 11.77
N GLU A 354 -22.31 9.71 12.22
CA GLU A 354 -22.70 10.52 13.37
C GLU A 354 -24.11 11.11 13.24
N ASP A 355 -24.47 11.58 12.04
CA ASP A 355 -25.77 12.15 11.69
C ASP A 355 -26.88 11.11 11.47
N SER A 356 -26.59 9.82 11.59
CA SER A 356 -27.61 8.78 11.48
C SER A 356 -28.60 8.84 12.65
N ALA A 357 -29.81 8.32 12.41
CA ALA A 357 -30.85 8.16 13.42
C ALA A 357 -30.32 7.41 14.67
N SER A 358 -30.99 7.58 15.81
CA SER A 358 -30.48 7.18 17.14
C SER A 358 -29.83 5.79 17.14
N THR A 359 -28.80 5.59 17.96
CA THR A 359 -28.14 4.28 18.10
C THR A 359 -28.71 3.57 19.32
N TYR A 360 -29.38 2.43 19.12
CA TYR A 360 -29.68 1.49 20.19
C TYR A 360 -28.37 0.86 20.65
N TYR A 361 -28.17 0.83 21.97
CA TYR A 361 -27.11 0.17 22.74
C TYR A 361 -25.91 -0.38 21.92
N GLN A 362 -24.74 0.27 22.06
CA GLN A 362 -23.38 -0.26 21.82
C GLN A 362 -22.67 0.00 20.48
N ALA A 363 -23.29 0.66 19.49
CA ALA A 363 -22.58 1.11 18.29
C ALA A 363 -21.84 2.44 18.52
N SER A 364 -20.61 2.56 18.03
CA SER A 364 -19.83 3.81 18.08
C SER A 364 -20.20 4.72 16.90
N LYS A 365 -20.29 6.03 17.13
CA LYS A 365 -20.50 7.00 16.04
C LYS A 365 -19.15 7.49 15.50
N LEU A 366 -19.08 7.70 14.18
CA LEU A 366 -17.96 8.29 13.46
C LEU A 366 -18.46 9.35 12.48
N SER A 367 -17.69 10.43 12.31
CA SER A 367 -18.01 11.48 11.35
C SER A 367 -17.89 11.00 9.90
N ALA A 368 -18.49 11.72 8.96
CA ALA A 368 -18.30 11.43 7.53
C ALA A 368 -16.81 11.50 7.14
N GLU A 369 -16.07 12.42 7.75
CA GLU A 369 -14.63 12.56 7.56
C GLU A 369 -13.86 11.33 8.04
N ALA A 370 -14.18 10.79 9.23
CA ALA A 370 -13.55 9.55 9.74
C ALA A 370 -13.75 8.35 8.79
N PHE A 371 -14.91 8.26 8.13
CA PHE A 371 -15.13 7.27 7.07
C PHE A 371 -14.35 7.59 5.79
N ALA A 372 -14.10 8.86 5.48
CA ALA A 372 -13.39 9.27 4.27
C ALA A 372 -11.86 9.13 4.37
N ILE A 373 -11.28 9.38 5.56
CA ILE A 373 -9.83 9.43 5.75
C ILE A 373 -9.19 8.09 6.12
N GLY A 374 -9.98 7.01 6.33
CA GLY A 374 -9.44 5.70 6.69
C GLY A 374 -9.57 5.31 8.17
N GLU A 375 -10.03 6.22 9.03
CA GLU A 375 -10.21 5.94 10.46
C GLU A 375 -11.19 4.78 10.71
N ALA A 376 -12.34 4.81 10.03
CA ALA A 376 -13.34 3.75 10.17
C ALA A 376 -12.79 2.38 9.78
N ALA A 377 -12.06 2.29 8.66
CA ALA A 377 -11.44 1.05 8.22
C ALA A 377 -10.37 0.55 9.20
N TYR A 378 -9.52 1.45 9.72
CA TYR A 378 -8.53 1.10 10.74
C TYR A 378 -9.18 0.56 12.02
N ARG A 379 -10.22 1.24 12.51
CA ARG A 379 -10.94 0.86 13.74
C ARG A 379 -11.69 -0.46 13.58
N LEU A 380 -12.33 -0.69 12.43
CA LEU A 380 -12.93 -1.97 12.09
C LEU A 380 -11.88 -3.09 12.07
N GLY A 381 -10.68 -2.81 11.55
CA GLY A 381 -9.54 -3.72 11.56
C GLY A 381 -9.80 -5.04 10.81
N GLY A 382 -8.98 -6.06 11.10
CA GLY A 382 -9.12 -7.38 10.48
C GLY A 382 -9.05 -7.34 8.96
N ASP A 383 -10.12 -7.80 8.31
CA ASP A 383 -10.24 -7.88 6.85
C ASP A 383 -10.66 -6.55 6.18
N TRP A 384 -10.96 -5.52 6.98
CA TRP A 384 -11.37 -4.22 6.46
C TRP A 384 -10.17 -3.39 5.97
N GLY A 385 -10.34 -2.78 4.80
CA GLY A 385 -9.40 -1.84 4.20
C GLY A 385 -10.10 -0.72 3.44
N GLN A 386 -9.32 0.24 2.95
CA GLN A 386 -9.80 1.41 2.25
C GLN A 386 -8.68 2.00 1.38
N ASN A 387 -8.93 2.28 0.10
CA ASN A 387 -7.96 2.99 -0.72
C ASN A 387 -8.02 4.50 -0.44
N LEU A 388 -6.92 5.06 0.06
CA LEU A 388 -6.75 6.47 0.39
C LEU A 388 -5.94 7.25 -0.67
N SER A 389 -5.57 6.63 -1.80
CA SER A 389 -4.71 7.24 -2.82
C SER A 389 -5.45 8.02 -3.91
N SER A 390 -6.79 8.00 -3.93
CA SER A 390 -7.58 8.65 -4.98
C SER A 390 -8.57 9.66 -4.38
N ALA A 391 -8.58 10.89 -4.92
CA ALA A 391 -9.56 11.93 -4.55
C ALA A 391 -10.92 11.75 -5.27
N VAL A 392 -11.05 10.77 -6.18
CA VAL A 392 -12.14 10.72 -7.18
C VAL A 392 -13.17 9.60 -6.92
N SER A 393 -12.89 8.66 -6.03
CA SER A 393 -13.95 7.81 -5.46
C SER A 393 -13.77 7.79 -3.96
N ALA A 394 -14.76 8.28 -3.22
CA ALA A 394 -14.89 7.98 -1.80
C ALA A 394 -14.99 6.45 -1.64
N GLN A 395 -13.84 5.77 -1.54
CA GLN A 395 -13.83 4.36 -1.19
C GLN A 395 -14.15 4.31 0.28
N TYR A 396 -15.36 3.87 0.58
CA TYR A 396 -15.75 3.52 1.94
C TYR A 396 -14.95 2.28 2.38
N PRO A 397 -14.88 1.99 3.69
CA PRO A 397 -14.31 0.74 4.17
C PRO A 397 -14.92 -0.45 3.40
N SER A 398 -14.08 -1.36 2.93
CA SER A 398 -14.48 -2.56 2.20
C SER A 398 -13.66 -3.76 2.69
N VAL A 399 -14.29 -4.93 2.71
CA VAL A 399 -13.59 -6.18 3.03
C VAL A 399 -12.66 -6.53 1.88
N GLY A 400 -11.42 -6.88 2.18
CA GLY A 400 -10.39 -7.18 1.17
C GLY A 400 -9.77 -5.93 0.53
N GLY A 401 -10.16 -4.72 0.95
CA GLY A 401 -9.58 -3.47 0.47
C GLY A 401 -8.13 -3.24 0.95
N PRO A 402 -7.42 -2.23 0.43
CA PRO A 402 -6.07 -1.90 0.85
C PRO A 402 -5.99 -1.60 2.36
N LYS A 403 -5.04 -2.21 3.07
CA LYS A 403 -4.90 -2.06 4.52
C LYS A 403 -4.66 -0.59 4.91
N VAL A 404 -5.26 -0.18 6.03
CA VAL A 404 -5.08 1.17 6.61
C VAL A 404 -4.29 1.06 7.91
N TYR A 405 -3.31 1.95 8.06
CA TYR A 405 -2.46 2.10 9.23
C TYR A 405 -2.73 3.46 9.88
N GLN A 406 -2.80 3.49 11.20
CA GLN A 406 -2.70 4.72 11.98
C GLN A 406 -1.22 5.07 12.12
N CYS A 407 -0.83 6.25 11.63
CA CYS A 407 0.54 6.75 11.63
C CYS A 407 0.59 8.12 12.30
N ASN A 408 1.77 8.50 12.77
CA ASN A 408 2.03 9.82 13.31
C ASN A 408 2.34 10.80 12.17
N PHE A 409 1.74 11.98 12.21
CA PHE A 409 2.14 13.14 11.42
C PHE A 409 2.81 14.15 12.32
N TYR A 410 4.06 14.45 12.03
CA TYR A 410 4.83 15.49 12.70
C TYR A 410 4.79 16.78 11.86
N LEU A 411 4.58 17.93 12.50
CA LEU A 411 4.66 19.24 11.86
C LEU A 411 6.11 19.66 11.64
N SER A 412 7.05 19.10 12.40
CA SER A 412 8.49 19.34 12.28
C SER A 412 9.30 18.07 12.57
N CYS A 413 10.60 18.10 12.24
CA CYS A 413 11.52 17.02 12.59
C CYS A 413 12.10 17.14 14.03
N ASP A 414 11.52 18.00 14.87
CA ASP A 414 11.89 18.19 16.27
C ASP A 414 11.33 17.04 17.13
N ALA A 415 12.16 16.46 17.99
CA ALA A 415 11.75 15.39 18.89
C ALA A 415 10.73 15.83 19.96
N SER A 416 10.60 17.15 20.19
CA SER A 416 9.59 17.73 21.07
C SER A 416 8.21 17.91 20.41
N ASP A 417 8.12 17.69 19.09
CA ASP A 417 6.86 17.82 18.37
C ASP A 417 5.86 16.74 18.80
N THR A 418 4.62 17.17 19.06
CA THR A 418 3.54 16.27 19.46
C THR A 418 2.77 15.86 18.20
N PRO A 419 2.91 14.62 17.72
CA PRO A 419 2.31 14.24 16.44
C PRO A 419 0.79 14.21 16.51
N THR A 420 0.15 14.52 15.39
CA THR A 420 -1.26 14.22 15.18
C THR A 420 -1.42 12.84 14.53
N GLN A 421 -2.57 12.21 14.75
CA GLN A 421 -2.85 10.91 14.15
C GLN A 421 -3.38 11.10 12.73
N VAL A 422 -2.79 10.38 11.79
CA VAL A 422 -3.24 10.30 10.39
C VAL A 422 -3.40 8.85 9.98
N TYR A 423 -4.18 8.61 8.93
CA TYR A 423 -4.45 7.26 8.42
C TYR A 423 -3.91 7.13 7.00
N ARG A 424 -3.21 6.03 6.71
CA ARG A 424 -2.47 5.83 5.47
C ARG A 424 -2.51 4.38 5.00
N ASN A 425 -2.34 4.16 3.70
CA ASN A 425 -2.10 2.81 3.16
C ASN A 425 -0.63 2.35 3.26
N VAL A 426 0.25 3.17 3.84
CA VAL A 426 1.66 2.88 4.08
C VAL A 426 1.92 2.98 5.58
N ASN A 427 2.57 1.96 6.14
CA ASN A 427 2.89 1.88 7.57
C ASN A 427 4.15 2.69 7.91
N GLU A 428 4.11 3.99 7.65
CA GLU A 428 5.22 4.91 7.87
C GLU A 428 4.68 6.23 8.43
N ASP A 429 5.35 6.74 9.46
CA ASP A 429 5.09 8.07 10.00
C ASP A 429 5.50 9.14 8.98
N ILE A 430 4.82 10.28 9.02
CA ILE A 430 5.15 11.44 8.20
C ILE A 430 5.99 12.39 9.05
N VAL A 431 7.30 12.40 8.79
CA VAL A 431 8.24 13.37 9.35
C VAL A 431 8.68 14.34 8.24
N PRO A 432 8.57 15.65 8.43
CA PRO A 432 9.03 16.63 7.45
C PRO A 432 10.54 16.52 7.20
N ALA A 433 10.96 16.85 5.98
CA ALA A 433 12.37 16.89 5.64
C ALA A 433 13.15 17.88 6.52
N HIS A 434 14.38 17.51 6.90
CA HIS A 434 15.28 18.39 7.63
C HIS A 434 15.65 19.64 6.80
N SER A 435 15.72 20.80 7.48
CA SER A 435 16.18 22.07 6.91
C SER A 435 17.51 22.45 7.54
N TYR A 436 18.60 22.43 6.78
CA TYR A 436 19.96 22.59 7.31
C TYR A 436 20.49 24.03 7.20
N VAL A 437 21.20 24.48 8.24
CA VAL A 437 22.06 25.68 8.27
C VAL A 437 23.44 25.24 8.77
N ASN A 438 24.51 25.56 8.03
CA ASN A 438 25.88 25.09 8.32
C ASN A 438 26.01 23.57 8.55
N GLY A 439 25.20 22.77 7.86
CA GLY A 439 25.21 21.31 7.98
C GLY A 439 24.42 20.77 9.18
N VAL A 440 23.81 21.62 10.00
CA VAL A 440 22.99 21.26 11.17
C VAL A 440 21.52 21.56 10.89
N CYS A 441 20.61 20.64 11.21
CA CYS A 441 19.18 20.89 11.05
C CYS A 441 18.74 21.98 12.02
N LYS A 442 18.18 23.07 11.51
CA LYS A 442 17.74 24.23 12.29
C LYS A 442 16.66 23.90 13.34
N ASN A 443 15.93 22.81 13.13
CA ASN A 443 14.78 22.43 13.98
C ASN A 443 15.14 21.35 15.01
N CYS A 444 16.13 20.49 14.76
CA CYS A 444 16.39 19.33 15.63
C CYS A 444 17.86 19.03 15.89
N GLY A 445 18.78 19.88 15.43
CA GLY A 445 20.22 19.68 15.66
C GLY A 445 20.85 18.53 14.86
N TYR A 446 20.07 17.82 14.03
CA TYR A 446 20.59 16.69 13.26
C TYR A 446 21.62 17.15 12.23
N PHE A 447 22.82 16.57 12.26
CA PHE A 447 23.85 16.86 11.29
C PHE A 447 23.62 16.11 9.98
N ARG A 448 23.62 16.84 8.85
CA ARG A 448 23.31 16.31 7.50
C ARG A 448 24.17 15.11 7.10
N ASN A 449 25.40 15.04 7.59
CA ASN A 449 26.38 14.01 7.24
C ASN A 449 26.48 12.88 8.27
N ASN A 450 25.68 12.88 9.35
CA ASN A 450 25.73 11.91 10.45
C ASN A 450 27.05 11.80 11.21
N VAL A 451 28.01 12.68 10.92
CA VAL A 451 29.31 12.80 11.62
C VAL A 451 29.40 14.11 12.39
N GLY A 452 28.65 15.11 11.95
CA GLY A 452 28.64 16.45 12.50
C GLY A 452 29.87 17.29 12.24
N THR A 453 30.77 16.85 11.36
CA THR A 453 31.96 17.61 11.00
C THR A 453 31.61 18.82 10.15
N HIS A 454 31.76 20.01 10.73
CA HIS A 454 31.79 21.28 9.99
C HIS A 454 33.09 22.00 10.33
N LEU A 455 33.81 22.43 9.30
CA LEU A 455 34.99 23.25 9.43
C LEU A 455 34.54 24.70 9.54
N ALA A 456 34.64 25.26 10.74
CA ALA A 456 34.21 26.62 11.05
C ALA A 456 35.26 27.67 10.68
N GLY A 457 36.54 27.27 10.61
CA GLY A 457 37.63 28.16 10.24
C GLY A 457 38.99 27.52 10.36
N HIS A 458 40.02 28.31 10.04
CA HIS A 458 41.42 27.92 10.12
C HIS A 458 42.26 29.05 10.71
N SER A 459 43.38 28.71 11.34
CA SER A 459 44.38 29.68 11.78
C SER A 459 45.78 29.08 11.70
N LEU A 460 46.81 29.94 11.83
CA LEU A 460 48.19 29.50 11.93
C LEU A 460 48.71 29.66 13.37
N THR A 461 49.45 28.66 13.85
CA THR A 461 50.27 28.77 15.06
C THR A 461 51.74 28.81 14.68
N LEU A 462 52.45 29.83 15.17
CA LEU A 462 53.87 30.07 14.89
C LEU A 462 54.67 30.00 16.20
N ASN A 463 54.72 28.80 16.82
CA ASN A 463 55.39 28.56 18.10
C ASN A 463 56.46 27.48 17.94
N GLY A 464 57.60 27.86 17.38
CA GLY A 464 58.69 26.96 17.02
C GLY A 464 58.54 26.26 15.67
N SER A 465 57.30 26.10 15.19
CA SER A 465 56.94 25.39 13.95
C SER A 465 55.72 26.07 13.30
N ILE A 466 55.40 25.71 12.05
CA ILE A 466 54.25 26.25 11.31
C ILE A 466 53.09 25.26 11.44
N GLY A 467 52.16 25.55 12.33
CA GLY A 467 50.98 24.74 12.59
C GLY A 467 49.75 25.30 11.87
N VAL A 468 49.02 24.46 11.14
CA VAL A 468 47.70 24.78 10.57
C VAL A 468 46.61 24.23 11.48
N ASN A 469 45.78 25.11 12.04
CA ASN A 469 44.68 24.75 12.93
C ASN A 469 43.37 24.59 12.14
N PHE A 470 42.64 23.50 12.38
CA PHE A 470 41.30 23.26 11.87
C PHE A 470 40.30 23.31 13.02
N TYR A 471 39.36 24.25 12.97
CA TYR A 471 38.30 24.40 13.96
C TYR A 471 37.08 23.61 13.53
N MET A 472 36.79 22.52 14.25
CA MET A 472 35.74 21.57 13.89
C MET A 472 34.60 21.60 14.90
N MET A 473 33.38 21.82 14.42
CA MET A 473 32.18 21.39 15.16
C MET A 473 32.01 19.89 14.94
N LEU A 474 31.67 19.13 15.99
CA LEU A 474 31.53 17.67 15.95
C LEU A 474 30.22 17.23 16.61
N ASP A 475 29.61 16.15 16.09
CA ASP A 475 28.46 15.51 16.73
C ASP A 475 28.88 14.92 18.10
N PRO A 476 28.08 15.09 19.17
CA PRO A 476 28.39 14.53 20.49
C PRO A 476 28.70 13.03 20.49
N ARG A 477 28.13 12.26 19.56
CA ARG A 477 28.42 10.83 19.40
C ARG A 477 29.84 10.57 18.90
N ILE A 478 30.38 11.43 18.04
CA ILE A 478 31.76 11.35 17.56
C ILE A 478 32.74 11.78 18.65
N VAL A 479 32.36 12.79 19.46
CA VAL A 479 33.15 13.20 20.63
C VAL A 479 33.24 12.07 21.67
N ALA A 480 32.15 11.32 21.86
CA ALA A 480 32.11 10.20 22.79
C ALA A 480 32.85 8.94 22.30
N ASP A 481 33.05 8.81 20.98
CA ASP A 481 33.67 7.65 20.34
C ASP A 481 35.19 7.59 20.57
N ASP A 482 35.64 6.56 21.28
CA ASP A 482 37.06 6.30 21.57
C ASP A 482 37.91 6.01 20.32
N SER A 483 37.28 5.55 19.23
CA SER A 483 37.96 5.30 17.96
C SER A 483 38.12 6.55 17.09
N ALA A 484 37.52 7.69 17.47
CA ALA A 484 37.49 8.87 16.63
C ALA A 484 38.83 9.62 16.62
N TYR A 485 39.33 9.92 15.42
CA TYR A 485 40.54 10.74 15.22
C TYR A 485 40.44 11.61 13.97
N MET A 486 41.16 12.72 13.98
CA MET A 486 41.50 13.50 12.78
C MET A 486 42.72 12.90 12.11
N GLN A 487 42.60 12.55 10.83
CA GLN A 487 43.72 12.18 9.97
C GLN A 487 44.15 13.37 9.13
N PHE A 488 45.40 13.76 9.26
CA PHE A 488 46.08 14.65 8.34
C PHE A 488 46.83 13.84 7.30
N THR A 489 46.71 14.20 6.02
CA THR A 489 47.53 13.68 4.93
C THR A 489 48.39 14.81 4.39
N LEU A 490 49.71 14.66 4.52
CA LEU A 490 50.71 15.62 4.07
C LEU A 490 50.97 15.47 2.56
N PRO A 491 51.64 16.46 1.93
CA PRO A 491 51.89 16.48 0.48
C PRO A 491 52.69 15.27 -0.03
N ASP A 492 53.62 14.77 0.79
CA ASP A 492 54.43 13.57 0.52
C ASP A 492 53.64 12.25 0.66
N GLY A 493 52.36 12.33 1.01
CA GLY A 493 51.46 11.19 1.22
C GLY A 493 51.53 10.59 2.63
N THR A 494 52.41 11.09 3.50
CA THR A 494 52.48 10.63 4.89
C THR A 494 51.24 11.07 5.67
N THR A 495 50.82 10.23 6.62
CA THR A 495 49.64 10.48 7.45
C THR A 495 50.02 10.71 8.90
N LYS A 496 49.44 11.75 9.51
CA LYS A 496 49.50 12.02 10.95
C LYS A 496 48.09 11.92 11.52
N VAL A 497 47.96 11.39 12.74
CA VAL A 497 46.64 11.23 13.39
C VAL A 497 46.60 11.93 14.74
N MET A 498 45.45 12.49 15.07
CA MET A 498 45.18 13.13 16.36
C MET A 498 43.81 12.67 16.87
N SER A 499 43.75 12.07 18.05
CA SER A 499 42.48 11.64 18.64
C SER A 499 41.55 12.83 18.88
N VAL A 500 40.25 12.65 18.61
CA VAL A 500 39.22 13.66 18.92
C VAL A 500 39.19 14.00 20.41
N ARG A 501 39.37 13.01 21.30
CA ARG A 501 39.44 13.25 22.76
C ARG A 501 40.66 14.05 23.20
N GLY A 502 41.74 13.98 22.41
CA GLY A 502 42.98 14.73 22.65
C GLY A 502 43.01 16.09 21.98
N ALA A 503 41.97 16.48 21.23
CA ALA A 503 41.92 17.76 20.56
C ALA A 503 41.81 18.91 21.57
N ALA A 504 42.47 20.03 21.26
CA ALA A 504 42.24 21.25 22.01
C ALA A 504 40.80 21.73 21.80
N GLN A 505 40.24 22.42 22.78
CA GLN A 505 38.88 22.95 22.71
C GLN A 505 38.92 24.47 22.77
N ASP A 506 38.10 25.10 21.95
CA ASP A 506 37.92 26.55 21.92
C ASP A 506 36.44 26.89 21.90
N GLU A 507 36.05 28.02 22.48
CA GLU A 507 34.67 28.48 22.54
C GLU A 507 34.58 29.90 21.97
N VAL A 508 33.85 30.05 20.87
CA VAL A 508 33.66 31.35 20.20
C VAL A 508 32.17 31.58 20.02
N ASP A 509 31.66 32.70 20.54
CA ASP A 509 30.24 33.09 20.50
C ASP A 509 29.26 32.04 21.08
N GLY A 510 29.71 31.24 22.05
CA GLY A 510 28.91 30.20 22.71
C GLY A 510 28.86 28.86 21.96
N GLU A 511 29.57 28.74 20.84
CA GLU A 511 29.74 27.49 20.09
C GLU A 511 31.09 26.85 20.44
N GLN A 512 31.08 25.52 20.67
CA GLN A 512 32.27 24.76 21.04
C GLN A 512 32.95 24.16 19.80
N TYR A 513 34.24 24.39 19.66
CA TYR A 513 35.07 23.89 18.57
C TYR A 513 36.17 22.96 19.08
N TYR A 514 36.42 21.90 18.32
CA TYR A 514 37.56 20.99 18.49
C TYR A 514 38.65 21.40 17.51
N VAL A 515 39.80 21.79 18.03
CA VAL A 515 40.91 22.36 17.27
C VAL A 515 41.96 21.29 17.03
N PHE A 516 42.23 21.00 15.76
CA PHE A 516 43.24 20.04 15.33
C PHE A 516 44.37 20.75 14.59
N THR A 517 45.59 20.63 15.09
CA THR A 517 46.77 21.29 14.50
C THR A 517 47.62 20.32 13.69
N CYS A 518 47.87 20.63 12.42
CA CYS A 518 48.81 19.93 11.55
C CYS A 518 50.09 20.75 11.38
N GLN A 519 51.23 20.22 11.85
CA GLN A 519 52.54 20.84 11.64
C GLN A 519 53.05 20.57 10.22
N VAL A 520 53.49 21.63 9.54
CA VAL A 520 54.11 21.57 8.21
C VAL A 520 55.47 22.26 8.18
N SER A 521 56.33 21.78 7.27
CA SER A 521 57.63 22.39 7.02
C SER A 521 57.48 23.65 6.15
N ALA A 522 58.47 24.55 6.20
CA ALA A 522 58.45 25.78 5.41
C ALA A 522 58.40 25.52 3.90
N LYS A 523 59.07 24.47 3.42
CA LYS A 523 59.05 24.05 2.00
C LYS A 523 57.66 23.57 1.54
N GLU A 524 56.79 23.17 2.46
CA GLU A 524 55.46 22.62 2.16
C GLU A 524 54.33 23.64 2.32
N MET A 525 54.62 24.92 2.59
CA MET A 525 53.60 25.92 2.91
C MET A 525 52.57 26.16 1.79
N ALA A 526 52.99 26.04 0.52
CA ALA A 526 52.11 26.14 -0.65
C ALA A 526 51.45 24.79 -1.01
N SER A 527 51.77 23.72 -0.29
CA SER A 527 51.26 22.39 -0.58
C SER A 527 50.01 22.06 0.25
N LYS A 528 49.08 21.33 -0.36
CA LYS A 528 47.79 21.00 0.25
C LYS A 528 47.92 19.94 1.33
N ILE A 529 47.51 20.31 2.54
CA ILE A 529 47.24 19.39 3.64
C ILE A 529 45.78 18.97 3.55
N LYS A 530 45.51 17.67 3.69
CA LYS A 530 44.13 17.16 3.80
C LYS A 530 43.82 16.77 5.23
N ALA A 531 42.64 17.14 5.73
CA ALA A 531 42.14 16.80 7.05
C ALA A 531 40.80 16.07 6.95
N GLN A 532 40.64 14.95 7.67
CA GLN A 532 39.41 14.16 7.69
C GLN A 532 39.21 13.49 9.04
N ILE A 533 38.02 13.56 9.62
CA ILE A 533 37.64 12.78 10.80
C ILE A 533 37.28 11.35 10.38
N ILE A 534 37.81 10.39 11.12
CA ILE A 534 37.61 8.97 10.90
C ILE A 534 37.25 8.31 12.23
N THR A 535 36.28 7.40 12.19
CA THR A 535 35.97 6.43 13.25
C THR A 535 36.03 5.01 12.67
N ASP A 536 35.80 3.98 13.48
CA ASP A 536 35.73 2.59 13.02
C ASP A 536 34.65 2.35 11.94
N THR A 537 33.63 3.20 11.88
CA THR A 537 32.46 3.01 11.00
C THR A 537 32.24 4.13 9.99
N VAL A 538 32.88 5.29 10.16
CA VAL A 538 32.55 6.51 9.41
C VAL A 538 33.81 7.27 8.98
N LYS A 539 33.76 7.86 7.77
CA LYS A 539 34.75 8.82 7.27
C LYS A 539 34.05 10.11 6.87
N SER A 540 34.50 11.25 7.39
CA SER A 540 33.88 12.56 7.14
C SER A 540 34.22 13.14 5.75
N THR A 541 33.74 14.36 5.47
CA THR A 541 34.27 15.18 4.37
C THR A 541 35.78 15.38 4.53
N VAL A 542 36.51 15.39 3.41
CA VAL A 542 37.93 15.76 3.38
C VAL A 542 38.04 17.26 3.17
N TYR A 543 38.65 17.96 4.11
CA TYR A 543 39.01 19.37 3.99
C TYR A 543 40.42 19.48 3.44
N SER A 544 40.68 20.49 2.62
CA SER A 544 42.00 20.74 2.03
C SER A 544 42.37 22.18 2.26
N PHE A 545 43.58 22.42 2.76
CA PHE A 545 44.05 23.76 3.12
C PHE A 545 45.57 23.88 2.89
N THR A 546 46.04 25.08 2.59
CA THR A 546 47.47 25.42 2.52
C THR A 546 47.78 26.57 3.49
N VAL A 547 49.03 26.69 3.92
CA VAL A 547 49.47 27.87 4.70
C VAL A 547 49.39 29.12 3.83
N GLU A 548 49.67 28.97 2.54
CA GLU A 548 49.58 30.04 1.54
C GLU A 548 48.16 30.60 1.40
N ASP A 549 47.11 29.78 1.44
CA ASP A 549 45.71 30.24 1.37
C ASP A 549 45.41 31.24 2.50
N TYR A 550 45.80 30.90 3.73
CA TYR A 550 45.61 31.79 4.89
C TYR A 550 46.49 33.05 4.82
N ALA A 551 47.74 32.88 4.40
CA ALA A 551 48.67 33.99 4.26
C ALA A 551 48.15 35.02 3.24
N ASN A 552 47.64 34.55 2.10
CA ASN A 552 47.05 35.39 1.06
C ASN A 552 45.78 36.08 1.55
N GLU A 553 44.93 35.42 2.36
CA GLU A 553 43.76 36.07 2.97
C GLU A 553 44.14 37.30 3.79
N ILE A 554 45.19 37.20 4.61
CA ILE A 554 45.70 38.34 5.41
C ILE A 554 46.30 39.42 4.50
N LEU A 555 47.08 39.02 3.49
CA LEU A 555 47.76 39.96 2.60
C LEU A 555 46.78 40.72 1.70
N ASP A 556 45.76 40.05 1.17
CA ASP A 556 44.71 40.63 0.33
C ASP A 556 43.79 41.57 1.13
N ASN A 557 43.69 41.36 2.45
CA ASN A 557 42.92 42.19 3.38
C ASN A 557 43.82 42.98 4.34
N SER A 558 45.01 43.42 3.89
CA SER A 558 46.04 43.98 4.78
C SER A 558 45.58 45.14 5.66
N ASP A 559 44.58 45.92 5.22
CA ASP A 559 44.03 47.06 5.97
C ASP A 559 43.26 46.63 7.23
N ALA A 560 42.80 45.37 7.30
CA ALA A 560 42.13 44.81 8.46
C ALA A 560 43.10 44.33 9.56
N TYR A 561 44.42 44.30 9.27
CA TYR A 561 45.44 43.76 10.16
C TYR A 561 46.52 44.81 10.50
N ASN A 562 47.19 44.63 11.63
CA ASN A 562 48.27 45.52 12.01
C ASN A 562 49.53 45.28 11.13
N ASN A 563 50.37 46.31 11.01
CA ASN A 563 51.60 46.26 10.18
C ASN A 563 52.55 45.12 10.57
N TYR A 564 52.57 44.73 11.84
CA TYR A 564 53.37 43.62 12.33
C TYR A 564 52.90 42.30 11.70
N THR A 565 51.59 42.01 11.76
CA THR A 565 50.98 40.78 11.21
C THR A 565 51.20 40.68 9.72
N VAL A 566 50.95 41.77 8.99
CA VAL A 566 51.15 41.83 7.53
C VAL A 566 52.63 41.60 7.18
N GLY A 567 53.56 42.22 7.91
CA GLY A 567 55.00 42.03 7.68
C GLY A 567 55.48 40.62 8.06
N LEU A 568 54.92 40.02 9.11
CA LEU A 568 55.24 38.66 9.55
C LEU A 568 54.80 37.64 8.50
N VAL A 569 53.57 37.76 7.99
CA VAL A 569 53.05 36.86 6.94
C VAL A 569 53.85 37.01 5.65
N ARG A 570 54.23 38.24 5.26
CA ARG A 570 55.03 38.48 4.05
C ARG A 570 56.41 37.82 4.14
N THR A 571 57.09 37.97 5.28
CA THR A 571 58.41 37.35 5.49
C THR A 571 58.32 35.83 5.67
N LEU A 572 57.24 35.32 6.26
CA LEU A 572 56.93 33.89 6.33
C LEU A 572 56.77 33.28 4.92
N MET A 573 55.97 33.89 4.05
CA MET A 573 55.80 33.44 2.66
C MET A 573 57.11 33.49 1.86
N GLN A 574 57.92 34.53 2.08
CA GLN A 574 59.26 34.59 1.50
C GLN A 574 60.12 33.43 1.98
N TYR A 575 60.19 33.18 3.29
CA TYR A 575 60.94 32.05 3.84
C TYR A 575 60.49 30.70 3.25
N GLY A 576 59.18 30.45 3.16
CA GLY A 576 58.64 29.25 2.53
C GLY A 576 59.06 29.08 1.07
N THR A 577 59.00 30.16 0.27
CA THR A 577 59.40 30.16 -1.15
C THR A 577 60.87 29.76 -1.33
N TYR A 578 61.77 30.31 -0.52
CA TYR A 578 63.20 29.97 -0.61
C TYR A 578 63.52 28.60 -0.01
N ALA A 579 62.74 28.12 0.97
CA ALA A 579 62.85 26.77 1.49
C ALA A 579 62.50 25.74 0.42
N ASP A 580 61.36 25.91 -0.24
CA ASP A 580 60.93 25.04 -1.34
C ASP A 580 61.99 24.96 -2.45
N ALA A 581 62.45 26.11 -2.95
CA ALA A 581 63.50 26.17 -3.97
C ALA A 581 64.80 25.47 -3.53
N TYR A 582 65.27 25.69 -2.29
CA TYR A 582 66.50 25.05 -1.80
C TYR A 582 66.38 23.52 -1.78
N PHE A 583 65.29 22.98 -1.25
CA PHE A 583 65.09 21.52 -1.15
C PHE A 583 64.75 20.88 -2.50
N ALA A 584 64.26 21.65 -3.47
CA ALA A 584 64.17 21.25 -4.87
C ALA A 584 65.52 21.30 -5.63
N GLY A 585 66.56 21.88 -5.04
CA GLY A 585 67.87 22.07 -5.66
C GLY A 585 67.94 23.27 -6.62
N GLU A 586 66.99 24.19 -6.53
CA GLU A 586 66.88 25.39 -7.36
C GLU A 586 67.56 26.60 -6.71
N THR A 587 67.80 27.66 -7.50
CA THR A 587 68.34 28.95 -7.04
C THR A 587 67.46 30.07 -7.58
N LEU A 588 66.97 30.95 -6.71
CA LEU A 588 66.08 32.05 -7.07
C LEU A 588 66.85 33.37 -7.18
N GLY A 589 66.17 34.45 -7.58
CA GLY A 589 66.75 35.80 -7.53
C GLY A 589 66.49 36.46 -6.17
N ALA A 590 67.55 36.90 -5.48
CA ALA A 590 67.43 37.56 -4.17
C ALA A 590 66.56 38.83 -4.26
N THR A 591 65.71 39.07 -3.25
CA THR A 591 64.98 40.34 -3.16
C THR A 591 65.90 41.48 -2.74
N LYS A 592 65.39 42.72 -2.84
CA LYS A 592 66.13 43.92 -2.42
C LYS A 592 66.49 43.86 -0.93
N GLU A 593 65.58 43.38 -0.09
CA GLU A 593 65.77 43.22 1.36
C GLU A 593 66.80 42.13 1.66
N MET A 594 66.76 41.01 0.95
CA MET A 594 67.73 39.92 1.12
C MET A 594 69.15 40.36 0.73
N SER A 595 69.27 41.16 -0.32
CA SER A 595 70.56 41.69 -0.79
C SER A 595 71.22 42.63 0.24
N GLN A 596 70.48 43.11 1.24
CA GLN A 596 71.00 43.93 2.34
C GLN A 596 71.54 43.09 3.50
N VAL A 597 71.28 41.78 3.53
CA VAL A 597 71.75 40.88 4.58
C VAL A 597 73.06 40.25 4.11
N THR A 598 74.17 40.71 4.69
CA THR A 598 75.51 40.22 4.42
C THR A 598 76.20 39.76 5.70
N ALA A 599 77.27 38.97 5.59
CA ALA A 599 78.10 38.59 6.74
C ALA A 599 78.57 39.83 7.54
N ASP A 600 78.91 40.93 6.85
CA ASP A 600 79.29 42.19 7.47
C ASP A 600 78.16 42.83 8.27
N THR A 601 76.93 42.80 7.74
CA THR A 601 75.76 43.34 8.47
C THR A 601 75.40 42.52 9.71
N LEU A 602 75.87 41.26 9.77
CA LEU A 602 75.69 40.35 10.89
C LEU A 602 76.98 40.17 11.72
N ALA A 603 77.96 41.06 11.62
CA ALA A 603 79.28 40.87 12.25
C ALA A 603 79.24 40.65 13.78
N MET A 604 78.21 41.16 14.46
CA MET A 604 77.99 40.97 15.90
C MET A 604 77.36 39.61 16.28
N GLU A 605 76.84 38.86 15.30
CA GLU A 605 76.21 37.55 15.49
C GLU A 605 77.28 36.45 15.56
N VAL A 606 78.12 36.50 16.59
CA VAL A 606 79.12 35.46 16.91
C VAL A 606 78.59 34.54 18.01
N TYR A 607 78.98 33.27 17.95
CA TYR A 607 78.77 32.37 19.08
C TYR A 607 79.74 32.70 20.21
N VAL A 608 79.33 32.39 21.44
CA VAL A 608 80.17 32.51 22.64
C VAL A 608 80.38 31.11 23.20
N ALA A 609 81.64 30.73 23.37
CA ALA A 609 82.04 29.48 24.02
C ALA A 609 82.77 29.80 25.32
N ASP A 610 82.41 29.10 26.39
CA ASP A 610 83.02 29.22 27.71
C ASP A 610 83.34 27.84 28.30
N GLY A 611 84.41 27.73 29.08
CA GLY A 611 84.93 26.47 29.64
C GLY A 611 85.75 25.61 28.65
N GLU A 612 86.13 24.41 29.10
CA GLU A 612 86.92 23.44 28.31
C GLU A 612 86.11 22.18 28.00
N LEU A 613 86.29 21.65 26.79
CA LEU A 613 85.67 20.38 26.39
C LEU A 613 86.35 19.20 27.09
N PRO A 614 85.60 18.13 27.45
CA PRO A 614 86.18 16.91 28.01
C PRO A 614 87.24 16.28 27.09
N GLU A 615 88.22 15.59 27.69
CA GLU A 615 89.30 14.94 26.95
C GLU A 615 88.74 13.94 25.92
N GLY A 616 89.21 14.06 24.67
CA GLY A 616 88.74 13.25 23.55
C GLY A 616 87.48 13.76 22.86
N ILE A 617 86.91 14.91 23.27
CA ILE A 617 85.81 15.58 22.59
C ILE A 617 86.30 16.91 22.01
N SER A 618 86.02 17.17 20.74
CA SER A 618 86.31 18.45 20.08
C SER A 618 85.09 18.97 19.32
N TYR A 619 84.81 20.26 19.42
CA TYR A 619 83.73 20.89 18.66
C TYR A 619 84.05 20.87 17.16
N TYR A 620 83.06 20.44 16.34
CA TYR A 620 83.22 20.30 14.89
C TYR A 620 82.49 21.40 14.12
N GLY A 621 81.28 21.78 14.54
CA GLY A 621 80.51 22.83 13.89
C GLY A 621 79.01 22.73 14.17
N SER A 622 78.25 23.69 13.66
CA SER A 622 76.78 23.74 13.77
C SER A 622 76.11 23.57 12.41
N THR A 623 74.88 23.08 12.42
CA THR A 623 73.96 23.24 11.28
C THR A 623 72.58 23.62 11.77
N LEU A 624 71.87 24.43 10.99
CA LEU A 624 70.46 24.70 11.18
C LEU A 624 69.68 23.77 10.26
N LEU A 625 68.97 22.82 10.85
CA LEU A 625 68.06 21.93 10.14
C LEU A 625 66.77 22.71 9.88
N LEU A 626 66.37 22.77 8.61
CA LEU A 626 65.21 23.55 8.14
C LEU A 626 64.22 22.69 7.33
N GLU A 627 64.44 21.37 7.28
CA GLU A 627 63.67 20.46 6.43
C GLU A 627 62.28 20.12 7.01
N SER A 628 62.17 20.05 8.34
CA SER A 628 60.92 19.78 9.04
C SER A 628 60.70 20.81 10.14
N ASP A 629 61.37 20.61 11.28
CA ASP A 629 61.42 21.55 12.39
C ASP A 629 62.68 22.40 12.30
N VAL A 630 62.63 23.60 12.87
CA VAL A 630 63.81 24.47 12.96
C VAL A 630 64.64 24.01 14.17
N VAL A 631 65.69 23.25 13.89
CA VAL A 631 66.56 22.66 14.91
C VAL A 631 67.99 23.11 14.69
N LEU A 632 68.61 23.65 15.73
CA LEU A 632 70.03 23.95 15.74
C LEU A 632 70.78 22.73 16.27
N ARG A 633 71.58 22.12 15.40
CA ARG A 633 72.37 20.92 15.71
C ARG A 633 73.84 21.27 15.85
N HIS A 634 74.40 20.99 17.02
CA HIS A 634 75.83 21.14 17.30
C HIS A 634 76.53 19.80 17.21
N TYR A 635 77.59 19.71 16.39
CA TYR A 635 78.38 18.51 16.21
C TYR A 635 79.69 18.55 17.00
N PHE A 636 80.00 17.42 17.62
CA PHE A 636 81.21 17.17 18.39
C PHE A 636 81.87 15.89 17.88
N LYS A 637 83.16 15.97 17.56
CA LYS A 637 83.97 14.81 17.18
C LYS A 637 84.49 14.15 18.46
N VAL A 638 84.24 12.85 18.59
CA VAL A 638 84.57 12.06 19.78
C VAL A 638 85.63 11.01 19.42
N ALA A 639 86.69 10.94 20.20
CA ALA A 639 87.77 9.97 20.04
C ALA A 639 87.29 8.54 20.37
N LYS A 640 87.91 7.55 19.74
CA LYS A 640 87.55 6.14 19.94
C LYS A 640 87.86 5.73 21.39
N GLY A 641 86.83 5.27 22.10
CA GLY A 641 86.95 4.81 23.49
C GLY A 641 86.59 5.86 24.55
N THR A 642 86.25 7.10 24.16
CA THR A 642 85.75 8.12 25.07
C THR A 642 84.32 7.79 25.52
N ASP A 643 84.07 7.77 26.84
CA ASP A 643 82.71 7.65 27.40
C ASP A 643 82.00 9.01 27.35
N VAL A 644 80.80 9.02 26.78
CA VAL A 644 80.00 10.23 26.55
C VAL A 644 78.61 10.15 27.17
N SER A 645 78.33 9.08 27.92
CA SER A 645 77.00 8.82 28.51
C SER A 645 76.53 9.94 29.45
N ALA A 646 77.46 10.73 30.01
CA ALA A 646 77.17 11.83 30.92
C ALA A 646 76.84 13.18 30.23
N TYR A 647 76.96 13.30 28.90
CA TYR A 647 76.98 14.61 28.21
C TYR A 647 75.75 14.92 27.36
N GLY A 648 74.61 14.25 27.58
CA GLY A 648 73.32 14.69 27.01
C GLY A 648 73.22 14.74 25.48
N PHE A 649 74.09 14.03 24.74
CA PHE A 649 74.01 13.96 23.28
C PHE A 649 72.65 13.38 22.82
N THR A 650 72.03 14.03 21.84
CA THR A 650 70.73 13.61 21.28
C THR A 650 70.88 12.56 20.18
N GLY A 651 72.09 12.36 19.65
CA GLY A 651 72.39 11.28 18.72
C GLY A 651 73.84 11.30 18.21
N ASN A 652 74.15 10.41 17.27
CA ASN A 652 75.47 10.33 16.65
C ASN A 652 75.44 9.76 15.22
N LYS A 653 76.46 10.09 14.43
CA LYS A 653 76.75 9.50 13.12
C LYS A 653 78.24 9.16 13.06
N GLY A 654 78.57 7.88 13.31
CA GLY A 654 79.96 7.46 13.46
C GLY A 654 80.60 8.09 14.69
N ASN A 655 81.73 8.77 14.51
CA ASN A 655 82.45 9.49 15.56
C ASN A 655 82.00 10.95 15.76
N TYR A 656 80.91 11.37 15.10
CA TYR A 656 80.29 12.68 15.28
C TYR A 656 79.04 12.55 16.13
N TYR A 657 79.12 12.99 17.37
CA TYR A 657 77.99 13.10 18.28
C TYR A 657 77.36 14.48 18.14
N TYR A 658 76.07 14.61 18.41
CA TYR A 658 75.40 15.89 18.27
C TYR A 658 74.35 16.14 19.35
N VAL A 659 74.09 17.42 19.58
CA VAL A 659 73.01 17.94 20.42
C VAL A 659 72.06 18.73 19.54
N ASP A 660 70.78 18.36 19.58
CA ASP A 660 69.69 19.06 18.90
C ASP A 660 68.99 20.00 19.87
N LEU A 661 68.95 21.28 19.50
CA LEU A 661 68.28 22.32 20.25
C LEU A 661 67.15 22.89 19.41
N ALA A 662 65.96 23.01 20.01
CA ALA A 662 64.84 23.68 19.38
C ALA A 662 65.23 25.15 19.12
N ALA A 663 65.09 25.57 17.87
CA ALA A 663 65.58 26.86 17.39
C ALA A 663 64.53 27.61 16.56
N GLY A 664 63.27 27.19 16.69
CA GLY A 664 62.16 27.79 15.97
C GLY A 664 61.71 29.14 16.52
N PHE A 665 60.77 29.73 15.81
CA PHE A 665 60.28 31.09 16.05
C PHE A 665 59.58 31.20 17.41
N GLY A 666 59.88 32.24 18.18
CA GLY A 666 59.34 32.41 19.54
C GLY A 666 59.93 31.47 20.60
N VAL A 667 60.91 30.62 20.25
CA VAL A 667 61.60 29.73 21.18
C VAL A 667 62.93 30.36 21.60
N THR A 668 63.18 30.46 22.91
CA THR A 668 64.50 30.80 23.43
C THR A 668 65.42 29.59 23.26
N VAL A 669 66.42 29.70 22.38
CA VAL A 669 67.39 28.62 22.16
C VAL A 669 68.20 28.40 23.43
N ALA A 670 68.17 27.17 23.93
CA ALA A 670 68.92 26.78 25.12
C ALA A 670 70.43 26.80 24.87
N ASP A 671 71.22 26.94 25.94
CA ASP A 671 72.67 26.80 25.85
C ASP A 671 73.06 25.32 25.65
N CYS A 672 74.01 25.04 24.77
CA CYS A 672 74.54 23.68 24.59
C CYS A 672 75.62 23.41 25.64
N VAL A 673 75.39 22.46 26.55
CA VAL A 673 76.29 22.14 27.67
C VAL A 673 76.89 20.74 27.53
N ILE A 674 78.23 20.65 27.52
CA ILE A 674 79.00 19.39 27.46
C ILE A 674 80.04 19.39 28.58
N GLY A 675 79.72 18.79 29.73
CA GLY A 675 80.58 18.88 30.91
C GLY A 675 80.66 20.32 31.40
N ASP A 676 81.88 20.86 31.52
CA ASP A 676 82.12 22.26 31.90
C ASP A 676 82.08 23.24 30.71
N TYR A 677 81.94 22.73 29.48
CA TYR A 677 81.85 23.54 28.27
C TYR A 677 80.42 24.01 28.02
N THR A 678 80.23 25.32 27.82
CA THR A 678 78.95 25.93 27.44
C THR A 678 79.09 26.68 26.11
N LEU A 679 78.25 26.34 25.15
CA LEU A 679 78.17 27.00 23.85
C LEU A 679 76.84 27.75 23.70
N LYS A 680 76.93 29.07 23.63
CA LYS A 680 75.82 29.99 23.30
C LYS A 680 75.85 30.26 21.81
N TYR A 681 74.92 29.65 21.08
CA TYR A 681 74.88 29.72 19.64
C TYR A 681 73.44 29.97 19.20
N GLN A 682 73.18 31.11 18.57
CA GLN A 682 71.85 31.48 18.07
C GLN A 682 71.73 31.13 16.58
N PRO A 683 70.51 31.01 16.03
CA PRO A 683 70.31 30.73 14.61
C PRO A 683 70.99 31.77 13.70
N THR A 684 71.04 33.02 14.13
CA THR A 684 71.73 34.13 13.46
C THR A 684 73.24 33.89 13.30
N CYS A 685 73.88 33.21 14.25
CA CYS A 685 75.29 32.81 14.15
C CYS A 685 75.52 31.85 12.98
N TYR A 686 74.57 30.93 12.73
CA TYR A 686 74.65 30.02 11.59
C TYR A 686 74.42 30.74 10.27
N VAL A 687 73.42 31.63 10.21
CA VAL A 687 73.15 32.46 9.03
C VAL A 687 74.41 33.22 8.62
N ARG A 688 75.06 33.89 9.57
CA ARG A 688 76.31 34.61 9.32
C ARG A 688 77.41 33.65 8.80
N ALA A 689 77.62 32.51 9.46
CA ALA A 689 78.65 31.56 9.07
C ALA A 689 78.45 31.03 7.63
N VAL A 690 77.20 30.82 7.20
CA VAL A 690 76.85 30.42 5.83
C VAL A 690 77.13 31.55 4.83
N LEU A 691 76.81 32.80 5.17
CA LEU A 691 77.06 33.96 4.31
C LEU A 691 78.56 34.26 4.13
N GLU A 692 79.36 34.03 5.17
CA GLU A 692 80.82 34.21 5.17
C GLU A 692 81.55 33.08 4.41
N SER A 693 80.92 31.90 4.29
CA SER A 693 81.52 30.74 3.63
C SER A 693 81.53 30.86 2.10
N GLU A 694 82.73 30.79 1.51
CA GLU A 694 82.90 30.67 0.04
C GLU A 694 82.42 29.31 -0.49
N ALA A 695 82.40 28.27 0.36
CA ALA A 695 81.99 26.92 -0.02
C ALA A 695 80.48 26.69 0.06
N ALA A 696 79.71 27.60 0.68
CA ALA A 696 78.26 27.48 0.77
C ALA A 696 77.60 27.78 -0.58
N PRO A 697 76.70 26.90 -1.08
CA PRO A 697 76.01 27.14 -2.34
C PRO A 697 75.05 28.32 -2.23
N GLU A 698 74.81 29.00 -3.35
CA GLU A 698 74.03 30.23 -3.40
C GLU A 698 72.60 30.04 -2.88
N ASN A 699 71.95 28.93 -3.24
CA ASN A 699 70.61 28.63 -2.74
C ASN A 699 70.54 28.43 -1.20
N LEU A 700 71.60 27.91 -0.57
CA LEU A 700 71.69 27.84 0.89
C LEU A 700 71.81 29.24 1.48
N LYS A 701 72.63 30.13 0.87
CA LYS A 701 72.76 31.54 1.29
C LYS A 701 71.42 32.28 1.20
N GLN A 702 70.65 32.00 0.16
CA GLN A 702 69.32 32.56 -0.03
C GLN A 702 68.32 32.05 1.03
N LEU A 703 68.30 30.74 1.28
CA LEU A 703 67.45 30.13 2.31
C LEU A 703 67.72 30.72 3.70
N VAL A 704 68.98 30.75 4.14
CA VAL A 704 69.31 31.26 5.48
C VAL A 704 69.05 32.77 5.61
N THR A 705 69.15 33.52 4.50
CA THR A 705 68.80 34.94 4.47
C THR A 705 67.30 35.16 4.59
N ALA A 706 66.49 34.38 3.86
CA ALA A 706 65.04 34.46 3.96
C ALA A 706 64.56 34.04 5.36
N PHE A 707 65.14 32.97 5.92
CA PHE A 707 64.94 32.56 7.31
C PHE A 707 65.28 33.69 8.28
N TYR A 708 66.41 34.40 8.10
CA TYR A 708 66.81 35.51 8.95
C TYR A 708 65.81 36.67 8.93
N LEU A 709 65.32 37.06 7.75
CA LEU A 709 64.33 38.14 7.64
C LEU A 709 63.04 37.80 8.38
N TYR A 710 62.57 36.56 8.24
CA TYR A 710 61.41 36.07 8.98
C TYR A 710 61.69 35.97 10.49
N TYR A 711 62.82 35.39 10.88
CA TYR A 711 63.26 35.31 12.28
C TYR A 711 63.30 36.69 12.93
N ARG A 712 63.90 37.68 12.27
CA ARG A 712 63.95 39.06 12.78
C ARG A 712 62.56 39.67 12.93
N MET A 713 61.68 39.47 11.96
CA MET A 713 60.30 39.97 12.03
C MET A 713 59.53 39.32 13.19
N SER A 714 59.74 38.02 13.43
CA SER A 714 59.09 37.31 14.54
C SER A 714 59.49 37.86 15.91
N GLN A 715 60.73 38.33 16.08
CA GLN A 715 61.25 38.89 17.32
C GLN A 715 60.82 40.34 17.59
N MET A 716 60.13 41.00 16.65
CA MET A 716 59.61 42.36 16.80
C MET A 716 58.25 42.41 17.53
N SER A 717 57.73 41.26 17.97
CA SER A 717 56.40 41.13 18.62
C SER A 717 56.34 41.82 19.98
#